data_AF-A0A819CEL0-F1
#
_entry.id   AF-A0A819CEL0-F1
#
_cell.length_a   1.000
_cell.length_b   1.000
_cell.length_c   1.000
_cell.angle_alpha   90.00
_cell.angle_beta   90.00
_cell.angle_gamma   90.00
#
_symmetry.space_group_name_H-M   'P 1'
#
loop_
_entity.id
_entity.type
_entity.pdbx_description
1 polymer ?
#
loop_
_entity_poly.entity_id
_entity_poly.type
_entity_poly.pdbx_seq_one_letter_code
_entity_poly.pdbx_strand_id
1 'polypeptide(L)'
;MNHDRVKCRFSYDSSIREFASCIFILGGRNVYEFIRINIPGLLPSLTVIQALIDSSTNNLQEGEFRYDAMSDYLSSKRSKFVFAAEDCTSVIPKITYNVQSNTFTGFTPPLKDGLPQINTFSTESFSKLEHWSSTLAISNLLNVHMIQPITVASNSCSPFLLSAYGTDNRFITEDIILRWVNMVDECVKREINLVGFATDCDSRYLRSMRLLMGFFATMSNQKFHQRKNAFHVNIPPLRNRLLSSTASMMMGDHIITVDHLLQLIKSSSSKLIHNLVKSDIRPKDRQNYPSCEKISSEAALNALSSVPYSKATQIYLQIIRNTRFAFISTETSYVDRIYFAWLNVFIIRFWRIWLNKKKKSDLDSALDRLNSSNQDIKINTKRQYFMSLPALFSMEINSHTLVYIALLVMQHQLPEECLNISLFNSQSCERQFRLCRAMSGPFSSIVNFTVHQFIQRVKKLSYLHSIKYQNNNNSNNTDSDANLLFPKHHKHPESVQPGRNASLSSSVKPLTIEMIEESISKAYSNASRLMCEVNLYQHHEIPPLDEMSRLASLQLQKLEIVESSIPGESELDMESDSDDSNSEEEIVTTEDESSDEDSILNDEVLSDNLTAVSAVTYQGMRVFDSINPNLSKSYFVININGTKKYLHKQTAVWLLSNEKPTISSDRLRRFMTNRKT
;
A
#
# COMPACT_ATOMS: atom_id res chain seq x y z
N MET A 1 11.61 43.04 -22.07
CA MET A 1 12.89 43.66 -21.69
C MET A 1 13.76 42.63 -20.97
N ASN A 2 14.66 41.92 -21.66
CA ASN A 2 15.65 41.03 -21.02
C ASN A 2 16.77 40.56 -21.99
N HIS A 3 17.16 41.37 -22.98
CA HIS A 3 18.12 40.92 -24.02
C HIS A 3 19.60 41.18 -23.71
N ASP A 4 19.95 41.98 -22.69
CA ASP A 4 21.34 42.38 -22.43
C ASP A 4 21.83 42.02 -21.02
N ARG A 5 21.80 40.73 -20.64
CA ARG A 5 22.59 40.24 -19.50
C ARG A 5 23.83 39.52 -20.00
N VAL A 6 25.00 39.97 -19.55
CA VAL A 6 26.28 39.27 -19.71
C VAL A 6 26.09 37.82 -19.25
N LYS A 7 26.37 36.84 -20.13
CA LYS A 7 26.34 35.40 -19.80
C LYS A 7 27.51 35.08 -18.85
N CYS A 8 27.39 35.46 -17.59
CA CYS A 8 28.29 34.99 -16.54
C CYS A 8 28.07 33.47 -16.39
N ARG A 9 29.13 32.68 -16.64
CA ARG A 9 29.13 31.24 -16.38
C ARG A 9 29.43 31.03 -14.90
N PHE A 10 28.38 30.85 -14.10
CA PHE A 10 28.52 30.50 -12.69
C PHE A 10 28.88 29.02 -12.55
N SER A 11 29.92 28.72 -11.77
CA SER A 11 30.21 27.37 -11.30
C SER A 11 29.64 27.22 -9.91
N TYR A 12 28.79 26.21 -9.71
CA TYR A 12 28.14 25.95 -8.42
C TYR A 12 28.82 24.79 -7.71
N ASP A 13 29.09 24.97 -6.42
CA ASP A 13 29.56 23.92 -5.52
C ASP A 13 28.47 22.83 -5.31
N SER A 14 28.88 21.64 -4.85
CA SER A 14 27.96 20.52 -4.58
C SER A 14 26.89 20.88 -3.57
N SER A 15 27.26 21.58 -2.49
CA SER A 15 26.36 22.05 -1.44
C SER A 15 25.22 22.92 -2.00
N ILE A 16 25.54 23.88 -2.89
CA ILE A 16 24.55 24.74 -3.55
C ILE A 16 23.66 23.93 -4.50
N ARG A 17 24.23 22.96 -5.22
CA ARG A 17 23.46 22.08 -6.12
C ARG A 17 22.46 21.22 -5.34
N GLU A 18 22.85 20.67 -4.19
CA GLU A 18 21.99 19.89 -3.31
C GLU A 18 20.88 20.76 -2.69
N PHE A 19 21.23 21.95 -2.21
CA PHE A 19 20.27 22.93 -1.70
C PHE A 19 19.26 23.34 -2.76
N ALA A 20 19.74 23.70 -3.95
CA ALA A 20 18.91 24.06 -5.10
C ALA A 20 17.96 22.92 -5.49
N SER A 21 18.45 21.68 -5.46
CA SER A 21 17.62 20.49 -5.74
C SER A 21 16.54 20.30 -4.68
N CYS A 22 16.85 20.53 -3.41
CA CYS A 22 15.86 20.50 -2.33
C CYS A 22 14.76 21.54 -2.52
N ILE A 23 15.11 22.79 -2.90
CA ILE A 23 14.13 23.83 -3.24
C ILE A 23 13.27 23.40 -4.42
N PHE A 24 13.88 22.88 -5.49
CA PHE A 24 13.15 22.45 -6.68
C PHE A 24 12.16 21.32 -6.38
N ILE A 25 12.57 20.33 -5.59
CA ILE A 25 11.74 19.15 -5.28
C ILE A 25 10.63 19.50 -4.29
N LEU A 26 10.94 20.27 -3.24
CA LEU A 26 9.98 20.59 -2.18
C LEU A 26 9.10 21.81 -2.48
N GLY A 27 9.67 22.84 -3.11
CA GLY A 27 8.97 24.08 -3.48
C GLY A 27 8.35 24.04 -4.88
N GLY A 28 8.76 23.09 -5.73
CA GLY A 28 8.29 22.98 -7.10
C GLY A 28 8.95 23.97 -8.06
N ARG A 29 8.67 23.79 -9.35
CA ARG A 29 9.28 24.56 -10.46
C ARG A 29 9.03 26.07 -10.34
N ASN A 30 7.82 26.48 -9.97
CA ASN A 30 7.48 27.90 -9.91
C ASN A 30 8.23 28.65 -8.81
N VAL A 31 8.33 28.06 -7.62
CA VAL A 31 9.12 28.65 -6.52
C VAL A 31 10.59 28.72 -6.91
N TYR A 32 11.11 27.66 -7.54
CA TYR A 32 12.50 27.60 -8.00
C TYR A 32 12.81 28.69 -9.04
N GLU A 33 12.01 28.79 -10.11
CA GLU A 33 12.20 29.78 -11.17
C GLU A 33 11.97 31.20 -10.67
N PHE A 34 11.00 31.42 -9.78
CA PHE A 34 10.80 32.72 -9.13
C PHE A 34 12.07 33.18 -8.42
N ILE A 35 12.68 32.33 -7.60
CA ILE A 35 13.94 32.67 -6.90
C ILE A 35 15.08 32.88 -7.92
N ARG A 36 15.22 32.00 -8.90
CA ARG A 36 16.29 32.03 -9.91
C ARG A 36 16.27 33.31 -10.76
N ILE A 37 15.09 33.77 -11.17
CA ILE A 37 14.93 34.97 -11.99
C ILE A 37 15.22 36.25 -11.18
N ASN A 38 14.76 36.28 -9.92
CA ASN A 38 14.89 37.43 -9.03
C ASN A 38 16.27 37.54 -8.36
N ILE A 39 17.01 36.43 -8.22
CA ILE A 39 18.36 36.42 -7.64
C ILE A 39 19.34 35.76 -8.64
N PRO A 40 19.81 36.50 -9.66
CA PRO A 40 20.66 35.95 -10.71
C PRO A 40 21.96 35.38 -10.15
N GLY A 41 22.31 34.16 -10.57
CA GLY A 41 23.54 33.49 -10.13
C GLY A 41 23.44 32.79 -8.77
N LEU A 42 22.30 32.86 -8.08
CA LEU A 42 22.08 32.10 -6.83
C LEU A 42 21.82 30.62 -7.09
N LEU A 43 20.95 30.32 -8.07
CA LEU A 43 20.49 28.96 -8.36
C LEU A 43 20.93 28.50 -9.76
N PRO A 44 21.35 27.23 -9.92
CA PRO A 44 21.61 26.63 -11.23
C PRO A 44 20.42 26.71 -12.20
N SER A 45 20.66 26.41 -13.48
CA SER A 45 19.55 26.24 -14.42
C SER A 45 18.81 24.92 -14.15
N LEU A 46 17.53 24.85 -14.55
CA LEU A 46 16.75 23.61 -14.46
C LEU A 46 17.42 22.45 -15.19
N THR A 47 18.09 22.69 -16.32
CA THR A 47 18.85 21.67 -17.04
C THR A 47 19.93 21.03 -16.17
N VAL A 48 20.64 21.84 -15.37
CA VAL A 48 21.68 21.34 -14.45
C VAL A 48 21.03 20.54 -13.33
N ILE A 49 19.95 21.03 -12.72
CA ILE A 49 19.24 20.31 -11.66
C ILE A 49 18.68 18.98 -12.16
N GLN A 50 18.06 18.97 -13.34
CA GLN A 50 17.50 17.75 -13.93
C GLN A 50 18.61 16.73 -14.25
N ALA A 51 19.73 17.18 -14.82
CA ALA A 51 20.88 16.31 -15.06
C ALA A 51 21.44 15.70 -13.76
N LEU A 52 21.46 16.45 -12.65
CA LEU A 52 21.87 15.94 -11.34
C LEU A 52 20.90 14.87 -10.82
N ILE A 53 19.59 15.12 -10.89
CA ILE A 53 18.56 14.15 -10.46
C ILE A 53 18.64 12.87 -11.32
N ASP A 54 18.79 13.02 -12.63
CA ASP A 54 18.87 11.89 -13.56
C ASP A 54 20.14 11.07 -13.34
N SER A 55 21.29 11.73 -13.13
CA SER A 55 22.58 11.06 -12.88
C SER A 55 22.65 10.32 -11.54
N SER A 56 21.93 10.78 -10.52
CA SER A 56 22.02 10.25 -9.16
C SER A 56 21.14 9.03 -8.89
N THR A 57 20.11 8.78 -9.72
CA THR A 57 19.06 7.79 -9.42
C THR A 57 19.20 6.48 -10.19
N ASN A 58 20.30 6.28 -10.95
CA ASN A 58 20.53 5.12 -11.82
C ASN A 58 19.30 4.78 -12.69
N ASN A 59 18.67 5.79 -13.31
CA ASN A 59 17.59 5.65 -14.29
C ASN A 59 16.53 4.58 -13.95
N LEU A 60 15.84 4.73 -12.82
CA LEU A 60 14.74 3.85 -12.40
C LEU A 60 13.80 3.51 -13.58
N GLN A 61 13.69 2.23 -13.93
CA GLN A 61 12.80 1.72 -14.98
C GLN A 61 11.56 1.03 -14.40
N GLU A 62 10.47 1.00 -15.17
CA GLU A 62 9.28 0.23 -14.82
C GLU A 62 9.59 -1.27 -14.76
N GLY A 63 9.20 -1.93 -13.68
CA GLY A 63 9.36 -3.38 -13.49
C GLY A 63 10.77 -3.84 -13.13
N GLU A 64 11.75 -2.94 -13.08
CA GLU A 64 13.10 -3.28 -12.67
C GLU A 64 13.15 -3.54 -11.15
N PHE A 65 13.75 -4.66 -10.76
CA PHE A 65 14.06 -4.98 -9.35
C PHE A 65 15.52 -4.64 -9.05
N ARG A 66 15.73 -3.59 -8.27
CA ARG A 66 17.05 -2.94 -8.08
C ARG A 66 17.87 -3.57 -6.94
N TYR A 67 18.14 -4.87 -7.04
CA TYR A 67 18.83 -5.62 -5.97
C TYR A 67 20.26 -5.12 -5.67
N ASP A 68 21.01 -4.67 -6.69
CA ASP A 68 22.37 -4.18 -6.49
C ASP A 68 22.38 -2.84 -5.75
N ALA A 69 21.54 -1.90 -6.18
CA ALA A 69 21.38 -0.62 -5.48
C ALA A 69 20.82 -0.80 -4.06
N MET A 70 19.96 -1.81 -3.85
CA MET A 70 19.50 -2.20 -2.51
C MET A 70 20.66 -2.72 -1.65
N SER A 71 21.54 -3.56 -2.20
CA SER A 71 22.72 -4.08 -1.51
C SER A 71 23.68 -2.97 -1.07
N ASP A 72 23.97 -2.02 -1.98
CA ASP A 72 24.80 -0.85 -1.68
C ASP A 72 24.15 0.01 -0.58
N TYR A 73 22.84 0.22 -0.68
CA TYR A 73 22.07 0.94 0.34
C TYR A 73 22.18 0.25 1.70
N LEU A 74 21.94 -1.05 1.79
CA LEU A 74 21.98 -1.81 3.05
C LEU A 74 23.39 -1.87 3.65
N SER A 75 24.42 -1.99 2.80
CA SER A 75 25.82 -1.92 3.20
C SER A 75 26.14 -0.58 3.86
N SER A 76 25.64 0.53 3.30
CA SER A 76 25.78 1.86 3.89
C SER A 76 25.08 1.99 5.26
N LYS A 77 24.06 1.16 5.52
CA LYS A 77 23.31 1.12 6.79
C LYS A 77 23.81 0.06 7.77
N ARG A 78 24.84 -0.71 7.40
CA ARG A 78 25.36 -1.85 8.17
C ARG A 78 24.24 -2.84 8.55
N SER A 79 23.31 -3.07 7.63
CA SER A 79 22.19 -4.00 7.82
C SER A 79 22.33 -5.17 6.85
N LYS A 80 22.13 -6.39 7.35
CA LYS A 80 21.98 -7.60 6.52
C LYS A 80 20.57 -8.21 6.60
N PHE A 81 19.67 -7.61 7.38
CA PHE A 81 18.32 -8.13 7.61
C PHE A 81 17.30 -7.14 7.11
N VAL A 82 16.34 -7.62 6.33
CA VAL A 82 15.32 -6.76 5.71
C VAL A 82 13.95 -7.38 5.76
N PHE A 83 12.93 -6.53 5.73
CA PHE A 83 11.53 -6.92 5.59
C PHE A 83 10.96 -6.28 4.34
N ALA A 84 10.30 -7.06 3.48
CA ALA A 84 9.69 -6.55 2.26
C ALA A 84 8.24 -6.14 2.50
N ALA A 85 7.78 -5.12 1.81
CA ALA A 85 6.39 -4.72 1.74
C ALA A 85 5.96 -4.60 0.29
N GLU A 86 4.75 -5.05 -0.01
CA GLU A 86 4.14 -5.01 -1.32
C GLU A 86 2.72 -4.46 -1.20
N ASP A 87 2.40 -3.46 -2.03
CA ASP A 87 1.07 -2.85 -2.03
C ASP A 87 0.77 -2.22 -3.40
N CYS A 88 -0.52 -2.06 -3.69
CA CYS A 88 -1.01 -1.50 -4.94
C CYS A 88 -1.77 -0.18 -4.72
N THR A 89 -1.67 0.72 -5.70
CA THR A 89 -2.47 1.95 -5.72
C THR A 89 -3.07 2.18 -7.09
N SER A 90 -4.28 2.74 -7.15
CA SER A 90 -4.87 3.20 -8.41
C SER A 90 -4.05 4.32 -9.05
N VAL A 91 -3.95 4.26 -10.39
CA VAL A 91 -3.28 5.24 -11.25
C VAL A 91 -4.20 5.66 -12.39
N ILE A 92 -3.85 6.75 -13.06
CA ILE A 92 -4.53 7.17 -14.29
C ILE A 92 -4.13 6.20 -15.41
N PRO A 93 -5.06 5.45 -16.02
CA PRO A 93 -4.76 4.55 -17.12
C PRO A 93 -4.35 5.36 -18.35
N LYS A 94 -3.05 5.49 -18.59
CA LYS A 94 -2.50 6.26 -19.71
C LYS A 94 -1.15 5.71 -20.11
N ILE A 95 -0.99 5.48 -21.40
CA ILE A 95 0.29 5.11 -22.00
C ILE A 95 1.12 6.39 -22.18
N THR A 96 2.43 6.32 -21.98
CA THR A 96 3.34 7.45 -22.18
C THR A 96 4.65 6.96 -22.79
N TYR A 97 5.18 7.68 -23.78
CA TYR A 97 6.47 7.35 -24.37
C TYR A 97 7.62 7.94 -23.53
N ASN A 98 8.58 7.10 -23.17
CA ASN A 98 9.81 7.51 -22.51
C ASN A 98 10.95 7.60 -23.53
N VAL A 99 11.40 8.82 -23.80
CA VAL A 99 12.47 9.11 -24.76
C VAL A 99 13.81 8.52 -24.33
N GLN A 100 14.12 8.51 -23.02
CA GLN A 100 15.42 8.05 -22.50
C GLN A 100 15.61 6.54 -22.72
N SER A 101 14.59 5.75 -22.43
CA SER A 101 14.61 4.28 -22.59
C SER A 101 14.10 3.82 -23.96
N ASN A 102 13.50 4.70 -24.75
CA ASN A 102 12.78 4.36 -25.98
C ASN A 102 11.73 3.25 -25.76
N THR A 103 10.92 3.41 -24.71
CA THR A 103 9.87 2.47 -24.31
C THR A 103 8.54 3.16 -24.05
N PHE A 104 7.46 2.41 -24.16
CA PHE A 104 6.11 2.84 -23.78
C PHE A 104 5.78 2.33 -22.38
N THR A 105 5.44 3.25 -21.47
CA THR A 105 5.09 2.97 -20.07
C THR A 105 3.57 3.03 -19.90
N GLY A 106 2.99 2.17 -19.05
CA GLY A 106 1.55 2.20 -18.70
C GLY A 106 0.72 1.06 -19.28
N PHE A 107 1.31 0.20 -20.11
CA PHE A 107 0.77 -1.14 -20.38
C PHE A 107 1.06 -2.06 -19.20
N THR A 108 0.20 -3.06 -18.97
CA THR A 108 0.50 -4.11 -17.98
C THR A 108 1.62 -5.02 -18.52
N PRO A 109 2.81 -5.04 -17.90
CA PRO A 109 3.91 -5.87 -18.35
C PRO A 109 3.56 -7.36 -18.11
N PRO A 110 3.89 -8.25 -19.05
CA PRO A 110 3.72 -9.68 -18.82
C PRO A 110 4.63 -10.14 -17.67
N LEU A 111 4.12 -11.08 -16.87
CA LEU A 111 4.88 -11.69 -15.79
C LEU A 111 5.63 -12.93 -16.29
N LYS A 112 6.89 -13.06 -15.89
CA LYS A 112 7.70 -14.28 -16.05
C LYS A 112 8.24 -14.65 -14.68
N ASP A 113 7.91 -15.86 -14.22
CA ASP A 113 8.24 -16.33 -12.87
C ASP A 113 7.76 -15.33 -11.78
N GLY A 114 6.57 -14.78 -11.99
CA GLY A 114 5.98 -13.78 -11.09
C GLY A 114 6.56 -12.36 -11.18
N LEU A 115 7.65 -12.14 -11.91
CA LEU A 115 8.30 -10.84 -12.07
C LEU A 115 7.90 -10.16 -13.39
N PRO A 116 7.74 -8.83 -13.43
CA PRO A 116 7.45 -8.11 -14.67
C PRO A 116 8.63 -8.15 -15.63
N GLN A 117 8.36 -8.38 -16.91
CA GLN A 117 9.39 -8.28 -17.94
C GLN A 117 9.70 -6.81 -18.26
N ILE A 118 10.96 -6.42 -18.05
CA ILE A 118 11.46 -5.07 -18.34
C ILE A 118 11.58 -4.84 -19.85
N ASN A 119 11.38 -3.59 -20.28
CA ASN A 119 11.56 -3.14 -21.67
C ASN A 119 10.75 -3.91 -22.73
N THR A 120 9.68 -4.61 -22.33
CA THR A 120 8.78 -5.36 -23.23
C THR A 120 8.19 -4.47 -24.32
N PHE A 121 7.82 -3.23 -23.96
CA PHE A 121 7.12 -2.30 -24.84
C PHE A 121 8.09 -1.34 -25.53
N SER A 122 9.05 -1.86 -26.29
CA SER A 122 9.87 -1.09 -27.22
C SER A 122 9.59 -1.47 -28.66
N THR A 123 9.39 -0.47 -29.53
CA THR A 123 9.13 -0.69 -30.95
C THR A 123 9.53 0.52 -31.80
N GLU A 124 9.95 0.24 -33.03
CA GLU A 124 10.15 1.21 -34.12
C GLU A 124 9.02 1.15 -35.17
N SER A 125 8.05 0.25 -34.98
CA SER A 125 6.87 0.09 -35.84
C SER A 125 5.62 0.66 -35.16
N PHE A 126 4.95 1.58 -35.86
CA PHE A 126 3.65 2.14 -35.45
C PHE A 126 2.56 1.05 -35.40
N SER A 127 2.51 0.16 -36.39
CA SER A 127 1.52 -0.94 -36.43
C SER A 127 1.63 -1.87 -35.22
N LYS A 128 2.85 -2.08 -34.69
CA LYS A 128 3.05 -2.86 -33.47
C LYS A 128 2.47 -2.14 -32.24
N LEU A 129 2.66 -0.82 -32.14
CA LEU A 129 2.08 -0.01 -31.07
C LEU A 129 0.54 0.02 -31.13
N GLU A 130 -0.02 0.12 -32.33
CA GLU A 130 -1.47 0.05 -32.57
C GLU A 130 -2.05 -1.32 -32.16
N HIS A 131 -1.36 -2.41 -32.53
CA HIS A 131 -1.72 -3.75 -32.08
C HIS A 131 -1.68 -3.88 -30.55
N TRP A 132 -0.64 -3.38 -29.88
CA TRP A 132 -0.60 -3.38 -28.41
C TRP A 132 -1.73 -2.56 -27.79
N SER A 133 -2.02 -1.39 -28.36
CA SER A 133 -3.05 -0.49 -27.84
C SER A 133 -4.46 -1.07 -27.96
N SER A 134 -4.70 -1.98 -28.91
CA SER A 134 -5.98 -2.66 -29.11
C SER A 134 -6.10 -3.98 -28.35
N THR A 135 -4.98 -4.68 -28.08
CA THR A 135 -5.00 -6.04 -27.51
C THR A 135 -4.58 -6.14 -26.05
N LEU A 136 -3.73 -5.22 -25.56
CA LEU A 136 -3.16 -5.32 -24.22
C LEU A 136 -3.92 -4.47 -23.21
N ALA A 137 -3.94 -4.94 -21.96
CA ALA A 137 -4.49 -4.20 -20.84
C ALA A 137 -3.62 -2.98 -20.52
N ILE A 138 -4.28 -1.83 -20.34
CA ILE A 138 -3.66 -0.63 -19.78
C ILE A 138 -3.71 -0.75 -18.26
N SER A 139 -2.60 -0.44 -17.60
CA SER A 139 -2.52 -0.51 -16.15
C SER A 139 -3.39 0.55 -15.49
N ASN A 140 -4.31 0.10 -14.64
CA ASN A 140 -5.15 0.95 -13.79
C ASN A 140 -4.66 0.96 -12.33
N LEU A 141 -3.75 0.04 -11.98
CA LEU A 141 -3.05 0.00 -10.71
C LEU A 141 -1.54 0.08 -10.93
N LEU A 142 -0.83 0.47 -9.88
CA LEU A 142 0.61 0.45 -9.76
C LEU A 142 0.98 -0.41 -8.56
N ASN A 143 1.73 -1.48 -8.78
CA ASN A 143 2.30 -2.31 -7.71
C ASN A 143 3.66 -1.75 -7.30
N VAL A 144 3.92 -1.69 -6.00
CA VAL A 144 5.16 -1.16 -5.43
C VAL A 144 5.73 -2.13 -4.40
N HIS A 145 7.04 -2.36 -4.51
CA HIS A 145 7.82 -3.18 -3.60
C HIS A 145 8.81 -2.31 -2.81
N MET A 146 8.62 -2.25 -1.49
CA MET A 146 9.49 -1.53 -0.56
C MET A 146 10.29 -2.51 0.30
N ILE A 147 11.50 -2.11 0.69
CA ILE A 147 12.40 -2.89 1.55
C ILE A 147 12.71 -2.07 2.79
N GLN A 148 12.32 -2.58 3.95
CA GLN A 148 12.59 -1.98 5.25
C GLN A 148 13.83 -2.63 5.88
N PRO A 149 14.93 -1.89 6.09
CA PRO A 149 16.08 -2.41 6.83
C PRO A 149 15.73 -2.64 8.30
N ILE A 150 16.21 -3.76 8.84
CA ILE A 150 16.11 -4.12 10.26
C ILE A 150 17.47 -3.84 10.89
N THR A 151 17.50 -2.86 11.80
CA THR A 151 18.71 -2.41 12.51
C THR A 151 18.33 -1.88 13.90
N VAL A 152 19.32 -1.72 14.78
CA VAL A 152 19.14 -1.10 16.11
C VAL A 152 18.54 0.30 15.98
N ALA A 153 18.91 1.03 14.93
CA ALA A 153 18.40 2.37 14.60
C ALA A 153 17.28 2.34 13.55
N SER A 154 16.56 1.22 13.38
CA SER A 154 15.58 1.00 12.30
C SER A 154 14.52 2.08 12.18
N ASN A 155 14.07 2.67 13.30
CA ASN A 155 13.13 3.80 13.31
C ASN A 155 13.66 5.06 12.61
N SER A 156 14.98 5.16 12.39
CA SER A 156 15.65 6.25 11.67
C SER A 156 15.99 5.92 10.21
N CYS A 157 15.87 4.67 9.79
CA CYS A 157 16.26 4.23 8.45
C CYS A 157 15.06 4.29 7.49
N SER A 158 15.22 4.98 6.35
CA SER A 158 14.18 5.03 5.33
C SER A 158 14.01 3.67 4.64
N PRO A 159 12.77 3.26 4.32
CA PRO A 159 12.54 2.17 3.39
C PRO A 159 13.16 2.46 2.01
N PHE A 160 13.64 1.42 1.33
CA PHE A 160 14.18 1.48 -0.01
C PHE A 160 13.13 1.01 -1.03
N LEU A 161 12.96 1.73 -2.14
CA LEU A 161 12.09 1.27 -3.24
C LEU A 161 12.84 0.26 -4.10
N LEU A 162 12.43 -1.01 -4.04
CA LEU A 162 13.02 -2.09 -4.82
C LEU A 162 12.51 -2.12 -6.26
N SER A 163 11.18 -2.01 -6.45
CA SER A 163 10.55 -2.03 -7.77
C SER A 163 9.18 -1.36 -7.78
N ALA A 164 8.76 -0.88 -8.96
CA ALA A 164 7.42 -0.38 -9.21
C ALA A 164 7.00 -0.65 -10.66
N TYR A 165 5.76 -1.10 -10.88
CA TYR A 165 5.24 -1.39 -12.22
C TYR A 165 3.71 -1.34 -12.30
N GLY A 166 3.19 -1.07 -13.49
CA GLY A 166 1.76 -1.12 -13.76
C GLY A 166 1.17 -2.52 -13.65
N THR A 167 -0.05 -2.64 -13.17
CA THR A 167 -0.79 -3.91 -13.15
C THR A 167 -2.28 -3.67 -13.38
N ASP A 168 -2.98 -4.71 -13.81
CA ASP A 168 -4.43 -4.80 -13.92
C ASP A 168 -5.04 -5.69 -12.83
N ASN A 169 -4.23 -6.08 -11.83
CA ASN A 169 -4.61 -6.98 -10.75
C ASN A 169 -5.06 -8.37 -11.22
N ARG A 170 -4.61 -8.87 -12.39
CA ARG A 170 -4.99 -10.21 -12.89
C ARG A 170 -3.97 -11.33 -12.57
N PHE A 171 -2.94 -11.04 -11.78
CA PHE A 171 -1.99 -12.06 -11.34
C PHE A 171 -2.68 -13.14 -10.48
N ILE A 172 -2.14 -14.36 -10.53
CA ILE A 172 -2.63 -15.51 -9.76
C ILE A 172 -1.72 -15.82 -8.57
N THR A 173 -2.17 -16.73 -7.70
CA THR A 173 -1.41 -17.18 -6.51
C THR A 173 0.01 -17.64 -6.85
N GLU A 174 0.18 -18.34 -7.97
CA GLU A 174 1.48 -18.84 -8.44
C GLU A 174 2.45 -17.70 -8.78
N ASP A 175 1.97 -16.64 -9.44
CA ASP A 175 2.79 -15.46 -9.74
C ASP A 175 3.34 -14.81 -8.47
N ILE A 176 2.53 -14.72 -7.41
CA ILE A 176 2.96 -14.15 -6.13
C ILE A 176 4.03 -15.03 -5.48
N ILE A 177 3.81 -16.36 -5.45
CA ILE A 177 4.76 -17.31 -4.86
C ILE A 177 6.11 -17.25 -5.59
N LEU A 178 6.09 -17.32 -6.93
CA LEU A 178 7.31 -17.29 -7.74
C LEU A 178 8.06 -15.97 -7.57
N ARG A 179 7.33 -14.84 -7.49
CA ARG A 179 7.92 -13.53 -7.22
C ARG A 179 8.64 -13.49 -5.87
N TRP A 180 7.98 -13.95 -4.81
CA TRP A 180 8.58 -13.97 -3.47
C TRP A 180 9.78 -14.91 -3.39
N VAL A 181 9.71 -16.09 -4.02
CA VAL A 181 10.85 -17.01 -4.11
C VAL A 181 12.02 -16.35 -4.84
N ASN A 182 11.78 -15.69 -5.97
CA ASN A 182 12.82 -14.96 -6.69
C ASN A 182 13.43 -13.84 -5.85
N MET A 183 12.61 -13.10 -5.09
CA MET A 183 13.10 -12.08 -4.17
C MET A 183 14.00 -12.66 -3.07
N VAL A 184 13.61 -13.79 -2.48
CA VAL A 184 14.44 -14.50 -1.49
C VAL A 184 15.75 -14.97 -2.12
N ASP A 185 15.70 -15.64 -3.27
CA ASP A 185 16.87 -16.18 -3.96
C ASP A 185 17.86 -15.06 -4.35
N GLU A 186 17.37 -13.91 -4.84
CA GLU A 186 18.21 -12.75 -5.18
C GLU A 186 18.82 -12.06 -3.96
N CYS A 187 18.12 -12.07 -2.81
CA CYS A 187 18.68 -11.57 -1.55
C CYS A 187 19.76 -12.51 -1.00
N VAL A 188 19.54 -13.83 -1.04
CA VAL A 188 20.52 -14.84 -0.59
C VAL A 188 21.82 -14.74 -1.39
N LYS A 189 21.75 -14.55 -2.72
CA LYS A 189 22.93 -14.34 -3.58
C LYS A 189 23.79 -13.15 -3.14
N ARG A 190 23.21 -12.17 -2.43
CA ARG A 190 23.86 -10.94 -1.96
C ARG A 190 24.11 -10.95 -0.45
N GLU A 191 24.00 -12.11 0.22
CA GLU A 191 24.13 -12.26 1.67
C GLU A 191 23.14 -11.39 2.48
N ILE A 192 21.96 -11.14 1.92
CA ILE A 192 20.90 -10.38 2.57
C ILE A 192 19.83 -11.37 3.04
N ASN A 193 19.50 -11.31 4.33
CA ASN A 193 18.45 -12.10 4.94
C ASN A 193 17.12 -11.37 4.81
N LEU A 194 16.30 -11.81 3.85
CA LEU A 194 14.91 -11.38 3.73
C LEU A 194 14.06 -12.12 4.77
N VAL A 195 13.69 -11.39 5.81
CA VAL A 195 13.02 -11.89 7.01
C VAL A 195 11.55 -12.20 6.75
N GLY A 196 10.88 -11.39 5.92
CA GLY A 196 9.48 -11.62 5.58
C GLY A 196 8.87 -10.60 4.63
N PHE A 197 7.57 -10.73 4.40
CA PHE A 197 6.76 -9.88 3.53
C PHE A 197 5.52 -9.33 4.26
N ALA A 198 5.17 -8.07 4.00
CA ALA A 198 3.88 -7.49 4.33
C ALA A 198 3.10 -7.15 3.08
N THR A 199 1.83 -7.58 3.02
CA THR A 199 0.96 -7.37 1.86
C THR A 199 -0.46 -7.00 2.28
N ASP A 200 -1.34 -6.78 1.31
CA ASP A 200 -2.77 -6.60 1.56
C ASP A 200 -3.47 -7.94 1.89
N CYS A 201 -4.66 -7.87 2.47
CA CYS A 201 -5.52 -9.02 2.80
C CYS A 201 -6.28 -9.59 1.60
N ASP A 202 -5.77 -9.42 0.38
CA ASP A 202 -6.34 -10.03 -0.83
C ASP A 202 -6.22 -11.57 -0.78
N SER A 203 -7.23 -12.25 -1.35
CA SER A 203 -7.39 -13.69 -1.27
C SER A 203 -6.21 -14.45 -1.86
N ARG A 204 -5.58 -13.95 -2.93
CA ARG A 204 -4.46 -14.59 -3.61
C ARG A 204 -3.20 -14.51 -2.76
N TYR A 205 -2.90 -13.35 -2.18
CA TYR A 205 -1.78 -13.21 -1.25
C TYR A 205 -1.97 -14.11 -0.03
N LEU A 206 -3.15 -14.13 0.58
CA LEU A 206 -3.42 -15.01 1.72
C LEU A 206 -3.30 -16.50 1.37
N ARG A 207 -3.73 -16.89 0.16
CA ARG A 207 -3.53 -18.26 -0.33
C ARG A 207 -2.05 -18.56 -0.51
N SER A 208 -1.27 -17.65 -1.11
CA SER A 208 0.19 -17.79 -1.26
C SER A 208 0.89 -17.96 0.09
N MET A 209 0.51 -17.19 1.11
CA MET A 209 1.05 -17.30 2.47
C MET A 209 0.79 -18.67 3.09
N ARG A 210 -0.46 -19.15 3.02
CA ARG A 210 -0.83 -20.48 3.53
C ARG A 210 -0.02 -21.59 2.86
N LEU A 211 0.13 -21.49 1.54
CA LEU A 211 0.90 -22.43 0.73
C LEU A 211 2.41 -22.36 0.99
N LEU A 212 3.00 -21.21 1.29
CA LEU A 212 4.43 -21.16 1.60
C LEU A 212 4.73 -21.60 3.04
N MET A 213 3.92 -21.15 3.99
CA MET A 213 4.10 -21.47 5.41
C MET A 213 3.74 -22.93 5.74
N GLY A 214 3.03 -23.64 4.86
CA GLY A 214 2.47 -24.95 5.19
C GLY A 214 1.32 -24.87 6.20
N PHE A 215 0.72 -23.69 6.32
CA PHE A 215 -0.38 -23.43 7.23
C PHE A 215 -1.71 -23.78 6.56
N PHE A 216 -2.26 -24.91 7.00
CA PHE A 216 -3.63 -25.32 6.68
C PHE A 216 -3.93 -25.43 5.18
N ALA A 217 -2.93 -25.59 4.32
CA ALA A 217 -3.07 -25.74 2.88
C ALA A 217 -1.94 -26.59 2.29
N THR A 218 -2.24 -27.38 1.27
CA THR A 218 -1.29 -28.17 0.49
C THR A 218 -1.67 -28.10 -0.98
N MET A 219 -0.71 -27.89 -1.89
CA MET A 219 -0.96 -28.09 -3.32
C MET A 219 -0.60 -29.52 -3.74
N SER A 220 -1.48 -30.15 -4.52
CA SER A 220 -1.12 -31.36 -5.27
C SER A 220 -0.04 -31.01 -6.29
N ASN A 221 1.05 -31.79 -6.31
CA ASN A 221 2.12 -31.78 -7.33
C ASN A 221 3.19 -30.68 -7.28
N GLN A 222 3.14 -29.70 -6.37
CA GLN A 222 4.24 -28.73 -6.17
C GLN A 222 4.57 -28.54 -4.68
N LYS A 223 5.81 -28.87 -4.27
CA LYS A 223 6.26 -28.75 -2.87
C LYS A 223 6.94 -27.41 -2.62
N PHE A 224 6.18 -26.31 -2.65
CA PHE A 224 6.71 -24.97 -2.33
C PHE A 224 7.21 -24.85 -0.87
N HIS A 225 6.70 -25.67 0.05
CA HIS A 225 7.07 -25.73 1.47
C HIS A 225 8.55 -26.05 1.76
N GLN A 226 9.34 -26.44 0.74
CA GLN A 226 10.75 -26.79 0.89
C GLN A 226 11.70 -25.58 0.81
N ARG A 227 11.21 -24.40 0.41
CA ARG A 227 12.00 -23.17 0.37
C ARG A 227 11.59 -22.28 1.53
N LYS A 228 12.09 -22.64 2.71
CA LYS A 228 11.88 -21.90 3.96
C LYS A 228 12.79 -20.66 3.96
N ASN A 229 12.29 -19.51 4.43
CA ASN A 229 13.02 -18.48 5.19
C ASN A 229 12.35 -17.08 5.21
N ALA A 230 11.15 -16.92 4.64
CA ALA A 230 10.40 -15.67 4.77
C ALA A 230 9.00 -15.92 5.37
N PHE A 231 8.59 -15.08 6.30
CA PHE A 231 7.25 -15.12 6.91
C PHE A 231 6.41 -13.91 6.52
N HIS A 232 5.10 -13.97 6.76
CA HIS A 232 4.16 -13.01 6.21
C HIS A 232 3.33 -12.30 7.28
N VAL A 233 3.06 -11.01 7.09
CA VAL A 233 2.27 -10.18 8.01
C VAL A 233 1.28 -9.29 7.25
N ASN A 234 -0.02 -9.47 7.50
CA ASN A 234 -1.09 -8.63 6.91
C ASN A 234 -2.04 -8.10 7.99
N ILE A 235 -2.40 -6.81 7.95
CA ILE A 235 -3.29 -6.22 8.96
C ILE A 235 -4.74 -6.27 8.48
N PRO A 236 -5.67 -6.96 9.18
CA PRO A 236 -7.02 -7.19 8.67
C PRO A 236 -7.94 -5.97 8.76
N PRO A 237 -8.81 -5.73 7.75
CA PRO A 237 -9.74 -4.60 7.71
C PRO A 237 -11.02 -4.85 8.54
N LEU A 238 -10.87 -5.03 9.85
CA LEU A 238 -11.96 -5.39 10.77
C LEU A 238 -13.07 -4.33 10.87
N ARG A 239 -12.73 -3.03 10.83
CA ARG A 239 -13.72 -1.94 10.91
C ARG A 239 -14.77 -2.00 9.79
N ASN A 240 -14.35 -2.35 8.57
CA ASN A 240 -15.24 -2.34 7.42
C ASN A 240 -16.38 -3.36 7.55
N ARG A 241 -16.11 -4.50 8.19
CA ARG A 241 -17.14 -5.51 8.45
C ARG A 241 -18.20 -5.03 9.45
N LEU A 242 -17.81 -4.26 10.47
CA LEU A 242 -18.76 -3.65 11.42
C LEU A 242 -19.70 -2.62 10.75
N LEU A 243 -19.24 -1.96 9.70
CA LEU A 243 -19.99 -0.93 8.98
C LEU A 243 -20.77 -1.46 7.77
N SER A 244 -20.62 -2.76 7.46
CA SER A 244 -21.21 -3.38 6.28
C SER A 244 -22.68 -3.71 6.51
N SER A 245 -23.53 -3.39 5.53
CA SER A 245 -24.95 -3.79 5.53
C SER A 245 -25.17 -5.28 5.31
N THR A 246 -24.15 -6.02 4.84
CA THR A 246 -24.22 -7.47 4.58
C THR A 246 -23.75 -8.30 5.79
N ALA A 247 -23.48 -7.65 6.92
CA ALA A 247 -22.96 -8.27 8.13
C ALA A 247 -23.97 -8.14 9.28
N SER A 248 -24.53 -9.26 9.70
CA SER A 248 -25.37 -9.36 10.92
C SER A 248 -24.62 -10.19 11.96
N MET A 249 -23.48 -9.66 12.43
CA MET A 249 -22.57 -10.38 13.32
C MET A 249 -23.16 -10.57 14.72
N MET A 250 -22.95 -11.75 15.32
CA MET A 250 -23.42 -12.05 16.68
C MET A 250 -22.44 -12.94 17.44
N MET A 251 -22.37 -12.78 18.77
CA MET A 251 -21.64 -13.67 19.67
C MET A 251 -22.59 -14.11 20.79
N GLY A 252 -22.93 -15.40 20.82
CA GLY A 252 -23.82 -15.97 21.83
C GLY A 252 -25.22 -15.38 21.74
N ASP A 253 -25.68 -14.75 22.81
CA ASP A 253 -26.97 -14.04 22.87
C ASP A 253 -26.85 -12.52 22.68
N HIS A 254 -25.73 -12.05 22.15
CA HIS A 254 -25.48 -10.63 21.90
C HIS A 254 -25.19 -10.33 20.43
N ILE A 255 -25.63 -9.15 19.97
CA ILE A 255 -25.37 -8.66 18.61
C ILE A 255 -24.16 -7.72 18.56
N ILE A 256 -23.43 -7.76 17.44
CA ILE A 256 -22.38 -6.81 17.10
C ILE A 256 -22.94 -5.85 16.06
N THR A 257 -23.14 -4.59 16.45
CA THR A 257 -23.75 -3.58 15.57
C THR A 257 -23.14 -2.20 15.78
N VAL A 258 -23.08 -1.43 14.70
CA VAL A 258 -22.74 0.00 14.73
C VAL A 258 -23.77 0.83 15.50
N ASP A 259 -25.00 0.32 15.67
CA ASP A 259 -26.06 1.01 16.39
C ASP A 259 -25.71 1.26 17.86
N HIS A 260 -24.93 0.39 18.50
CA HIS A 260 -24.44 0.63 19.86
C HIS A 260 -23.53 1.88 19.92
N LEU A 261 -22.70 2.09 18.89
CA LEU A 261 -21.89 3.31 18.78
C LEU A 261 -22.76 4.54 18.46
N LEU A 262 -23.81 4.39 17.65
CA LEU A 262 -24.78 5.47 17.40
C LEU A 262 -25.54 5.87 18.66
N GLN A 263 -25.97 4.89 19.47
CA GLN A 263 -26.61 5.13 20.77
C GLN A 263 -25.65 5.86 21.70
N LEU A 264 -24.38 5.42 21.79
CA LEU A 264 -23.38 6.12 22.59
C LEU A 264 -23.22 7.58 22.15
N ILE A 265 -23.08 7.84 20.84
CA ILE A 265 -22.96 9.20 20.27
C ILE A 265 -24.21 10.06 20.54
N LYS A 266 -25.40 9.45 20.59
CA LYS A 266 -26.67 10.15 20.86
C LYS A 266 -27.01 10.26 22.35
N SER A 267 -26.34 9.48 23.20
CA SER A 267 -26.62 9.42 24.64
C SER A 267 -26.22 10.72 25.33
N SER A 268 -26.68 10.88 26.58
CA SER A 268 -26.28 11.98 27.47
C SER A 268 -24.81 11.92 27.92
N SER A 269 -24.07 10.84 27.58
CA SER A 269 -22.64 10.78 27.86
C SER A 269 -21.90 11.86 27.07
N SER A 270 -21.01 12.59 27.75
CA SER A 270 -20.32 13.72 27.13
C SER A 270 -19.40 13.23 26.01
N LYS A 271 -19.43 13.92 24.86
CA LYS A 271 -18.44 13.77 23.80
C LYS A 271 -17.00 13.86 24.32
N LEU A 272 -16.77 14.60 25.40
CA LEU A 272 -15.45 14.70 26.04
C LEU A 272 -14.97 13.38 26.66
N ILE A 273 -15.89 12.47 26.99
CA ILE A 273 -15.59 11.16 27.56
C ILE A 273 -15.23 10.19 26.43
N HIS A 274 -16.10 10.00 25.45
CA HIS A 274 -15.91 8.96 24.42
C HIS A 274 -15.20 9.45 23.14
N ASN A 275 -15.17 10.76 22.88
CA ASN A 275 -14.53 11.43 21.74
C ASN A 275 -14.98 10.94 20.34
N LEU A 276 -16.17 10.37 20.24
CA LEU A 276 -16.75 9.88 18.98
C LEU A 276 -17.67 10.90 18.35
N VAL A 277 -17.67 10.94 17.01
CA VAL A 277 -18.63 11.70 16.20
C VAL A 277 -19.24 10.82 15.11
N LYS A 278 -20.37 11.27 14.54
CA LYS A 278 -21.08 10.51 13.48
C LYS A 278 -20.20 10.18 12.26
N SER A 279 -19.22 11.03 11.94
CA SER A 279 -18.29 10.76 10.83
C SER A 279 -17.38 9.56 11.10
N ASP A 280 -17.11 9.20 12.35
CA ASP A 280 -16.21 8.08 12.68
C ASP A 280 -16.79 6.71 12.31
N ILE A 281 -18.11 6.61 12.20
CA ILE A 281 -18.87 5.40 11.87
C ILE A 281 -19.51 5.46 10.48
N ARG A 282 -19.05 6.38 9.61
CA ARG A 282 -19.60 6.52 8.26
C ARG A 282 -19.09 5.39 7.35
N PRO A 283 -19.96 4.56 6.75
CA PRO A 283 -19.54 3.44 5.90
C PRO A 283 -18.81 3.88 4.62
N LYS A 284 -19.13 5.07 4.09
CA LYS A 284 -18.51 5.61 2.86
C LYS A 284 -17.01 5.90 2.98
N ASP A 285 -16.48 6.00 4.20
CA ASP A 285 -15.07 6.30 4.45
C ASP A 285 -14.34 5.06 4.98
N ARG A 286 -14.13 4.08 4.10
CA ARG A 286 -13.60 2.74 4.43
C ARG A 286 -12.12 2.76 4.83
N GLN A 287 -11.36 3.74 4.37
CA GLN A 287 -9.91 3.85 4.61
C GLN A 287 -9.55 4.76 5.81
N ASN A 288 -10.53 5.17 6.61
CA ASN A 288 -10.31 6.06 7.76
C ASN A 288 -9.72 5.31 8.97
N TYR A 289 -8.40 5.17 8.96
CA TYR A 289 -7.66 4.59 10.07
C TYR A 289 -7.83 5.40 11.39
N PRO A 290 -7.77 6.75 11.42
CA PRO A 290 -8.03 7.51 12.65
C PRO A 290 -9.37 7.20 13.31
N SER A 291 -10.44 7.02 12.52
CA SER A 291 -11.74 6.63 13.06
C SER A 291 -11.72 5.21 13.60
N CYS A 292 -10.96 4.28 12.99
CA CYS A 292 -10.71 2.95 13.53
C CYS A 292 -10.06 3.01 14.93
N GLU A 293 -9.08 3.88 15.13
CA GLU A 293 -8.43 4.08 16.43
C GLU A 293 -9.37 4.67 17.48
N LYS A 294 -10.22 5.62 17.09
CA LYS A 294 -11.17 6.25 18.02
C LYS A 294 -12.23 5.28 18.50
N ILE A 295 -12.88 4.54 17.60
CA ILE A 295 -13.94 3.59 17.97
C ILE A 295 -13.42 2.44 18.83
N SER A 296 -12.14 2.09 18.70
CA SER A 296 -11.48 1.02 19.49
C SER A 296 -10.65 1.58 20.66
N SER A 297 -10.82 2.87 20.98
CA SER A 297 -10.13 3.50 22.11
C SER A 297 -10.68 2.99 23.45
N GLU A 298 -9.86 3.12 24.49
CA GLU A 298 -10.22 2.68 25.85
C GLU A 298 -11.41 3.47 26.39
N ALA A 299 -11.38 4.78 26.12
CA ALA A 299 -12.46 5.70 26.43
C ALA A 299 -13.78 5.27 25.77
N ALA A 300 -13.76 4.89 24.49
CA ALA A 300 -14.95 4.41 23.78
C ALA A 300 -15.44 3.06 24.34
N LEU A 301 -14.54 2.11 24.60
CA LEU A 301 -14.87 0.80 25.17
C LEU A 301 -15.48 0.91 26.58
N ASN A 302 -14.89 1.75 27.43
CA ASN A 302 -15.41 2.00 28.78
C ASN A 302 -16.77 2.69 28.72
N ALA A 303 -16.94 3.69 27.85
CA ALA A 303 -18.21 4.38 27.69
C ALA A 303 -19.32 3.48 27.12
N LEU A 304 -18.99 2.55 26.22
CA LEU A 304 -19.93 1.55 25.71
C LEU A 304 -20.51 0.65 26.82
N SER A 305 -19.83 0.49 27.95
CA SER A 305 -20.37 -0.28 29.08
C SER A 305 -21.68 0.28 29.64
N SER A 306 -21.98 1.56 29.37
CA SER A 306 -23.26 2.18 29.71
C SER A 306 -24.38 1.90 28.70
N VAL A 307 -24.06 1.37 27.52
CA VAL A 307 -25.04 1.04 26.47
C VAL A 307 -25.54 -0.39 26.68
N PRO A 308 -26.85 -0.61 26.89
CA PRO A 308 -27.42 -1.94 27.06
C PRO A 308 -27.09 -2.89 25.90
N TYR A 309 -26.85 -4.17 26.21
CA TYR A 309 -26.59 -5.24 25.23
C TYR A 309 -25.37 -5.03 24.31
N SER A 310 -24.53 -4.02 24.57
CA SER A 310 -23.37 -3.68 23.73
C SER A 310 -22.16 -4.60 23.91
N LYS A 311 -22.23 -5.61 24.79
CA LYS A 311 -21.07 -6.38 25.24
C LYS A 311 -20.30 -7.08 24.12
N ALA A 312 -21.00 -7.73 23.18
CA ALA A 312 -20.34 -8.33 22.01
C ALA A 312 -19.69 -7.28 21.11
N THR A 313 -20.28 -6.08 20.99
CA THR A 313 -19.68 -4.97 20.24
C THR A 313 -18.42 -4.46 20.93
N GLN A 314 -18.39 -4.39 22.26
CA GLN A 314 -17.18 -4.06 23.02
C GLN A 314 -16.07 -5.09 22.78
N ILE A 315 -16.39 -6.39 22.81
CA ILE A 315 -15.43 -7.45 22.52
C ILE A 315 -14.91 -7.32 21.09
N TYR A 316 -15.77 -7.06 20.12
CA TYR A 316 -15.36 -6.87 18.72
C TYR A 316 -14.42 -5.67 18.54
N LEU A 317 -14.72 -4.53 19.18
CA LEU A 317 -13.85 -3.36 19.18
C LEU A 317 -12.56 -3.59 19.96
N GLN A 318 -12.58 -4.45 20.98
CA GLN A 318 -11.39 -4.91 21.69
C GLN A 318 -10.50 -5.77 20.79
N ILE A 319 -11.07 -6.61 19.92
CA ILE A 319 -10.29 -7.34 18.89
C ILE A 319 -9.52 -6.33 18.02
N ILE A 320 -10.21 -5.29 17.52
CA ILE A 320 -9.58 -4.22 16.71
C ILE A 320 -8.44 -3.54 17.48
N ARG A 321 -8.67 -3.15 18.74
CA ARG A 321 -7.68 -2.52 19.62
C ARG A 321 -6.44 -3.41 19.83
N ASN A 322 -6.67 -4.69 20.13
CA ASN A 322 -5.62 -5.66 20.38
C ASN A 322 -4.78 -5.93 19.12
N THR A 323 -5.40 -5.98 17.93
CA THR A 323 -4.68 -6.11 16.65
C THR A 323 -3.71 -4.95 16.46
N ARG A 324 -4.12 -3.72 16.78
CA ARG A 324 -3.24 -2.55 16.73
C ARG A 324 -2.07 -2.67 17.71
N PHE A 325 -2.32 -3.10 18.94
CA PHE A 325 -1.25 -3.26 19.93
C PHE A 325 -0.27 -4.37 19.58
N ALA A 326 -0.75 -5.47 19.00
CA ALA A 326 0.09 -6.57 18.56
C ALA A 326 1.00 -6.18 17.38
N PHE A 327 0.45 -5.53 16.34
CA PHE A 327 1.14 -5.44 15.03
C PHE A 327 1.53 -4.03 14.59
N ILE A 328 1.00 -2.96 15.19
CA ILE A 328 1.19 -1.58 14.69
C ILE A 328 1.91 -0.70 15.70
N SER A 329 1.47 -0.73 16.97
CA SER A 329 2.00 0.11 18.04
C SER A 329 3.52 -0.02 18.17
N THR A 330 4.26 1.07 18.37
CA THR A 330 5.71 1.09 18.60
C THR A 330 6.07 0.82 20.07
N GLU A 331 5.16 1.15 20.98
CA GLU A 331 5.41 1.14 22.43
C GLU A 331 5.11 -0.22 23.10
N THR A 332 4.53 -1.17 22.37
CA THR A 332 4.14 -2.46 22.94
C THR A 332 5.33 -3.40 23.05
N SER A 333 5.57 -3.96 24.24
CA SER A 333 6.58 -5.00 24.47
C SER A 333 6.29 -6.26 23.65
N TYR A 334 7.32 -7.05 23.34
CA TYR A 334 7.12 -8.25 22.52
C TYR A 334 6.19 -9.28 23.16
N VAL A 335 6.31 -9.47 24.48
CA VAL A 335 5.49 -10.40 25.26
C VAL A 335 4.02 -9.96 25.27
N ASP A 336 3.77 -8.66 25.43
CA ASP A 336 2.42 -8.12 25.33
C ASP A 336 1.83 -8.27 23.92
N ARG A 337 2.65 -8.16 22.86
CA ARG A 337 2.18 -8.42 21.49
C ARG A 337 1.70 -9.85 21.32
N ILE A 338 2.45 -10.83 21.84
CA ILE A 338 2.04 -12.25 21.84
C ILE A 338 0.70 -12.40 22.56
N TYR A 339 0.57 -11.82 23.76
CA TYR A 339 -0.68 -11.85 24.52
C TYR A 339 -1.86 -11.27 23.74
N PHE A 340 -1.74 -10.06 23.17
CA PHE A 340 -2.83 -9.42 22.42
C PHE A 340 -3.20 -10.19 21.14
N ALA A 341 -2.20 -10.70 20.42
CA ALA A 341 -2.40 -11.50 19.21
C ALA A 341 -3.15 -12.80 19.51
N TRP A 342 -2.68 -13.56 20.51
CA TRP A 342 -3.32 -14.83 20.88
C TRP A 342 -4.67 -14.67 21.56
N LEU A 343 -4.89 -13.58 22.31
CA LEU A 343 -6.21 -13.27 22.86
C LEU A 343 -7.24 -13.14 21.72
N ASN A 344 -6.87 -12.44 20.65
CA ASN A 344 -7.72 -12.33 19.47
C ASN A 344 -7.94 -13.67 18.79
N VAL A 345 -6.88 -14.47 18.57
CA VAL A 345 -6.98 -15.82 17.98
C VAL A 345 -7.98 -16.68 18.77
N PHE A 346 -7.86 -16.73 20.10
CA PHE A 346 -8.76 -17.57 20.90
C PHE A 346 -10.22 -17.08 20.87
N ILE A 347 -10.46 -15.77 20.96
CA ILE A 347 -11.82 -15.21 20.81
C ILE A 347 -12.42 -15.63 19.46
N ILE A 348 -11.65 -15.47 18.38
CA ILE A 348 -12.08 -15.77 17.02
C ILE A 348 -12.33 -17.28 16.84
N ARG A 349 -11.46 -18.15 17.39
CA ARG A 349 -11.62 -19.62 17.36
C ARG A 349 -12.87 -20.07 18.11
N PHE A 350 -13.09 -19.59 19.33
CA PHE A 350 -14.31 -19.88 20.09
C PHE A 350 -15.56 -19.47 19.30
N TRP A 351 -15.57 -18.24 18.79
CA TRP A 351 -16.69 -17.71 18.01
C TRP A 351 -16.97 -18.58 16.77
N ARG A 352 -15.93 -18.97 16.03
CA ARG A 352 -16.08 -19.80 14.83
C ARG A 352 -16.56 -21.22 15.14
N ILE A 353 -15.99 -21.86 16.17
CA ILE A 353 -16.38 -23.21 16.59
C ILE A 353 -17.84 -23.22 17.00
N TRP A 354 -18.29 -22.22 17.76
CA TRP A 354 -19.70 -22.08 18.16
C TRP A 354 -20.64 -21.94 16.96
N LEU A 355 -20.33 -21.04 16.01
CA LEU A 355 -21.13 -20.83 14.80
C LEU A 355 -21.26 -22.11 13.95
N ASN A 356 -20.19 -22.91 13.88
CA ASN A 356 -20.19 -24.15 13.12
C ASN A 356 -21.08 -25.23 13.76
N LYS A 357 -21.19 -25.25 15.10
CA LYS A 357 -22.05 -26.19 15.84
C LYS A 357 -23.54 -25.87 15.74
N LYS A 358 -23.93 -24.60 15.62
CA LYS A 358 -25.35 -24.17 15.55
C LYS A 358 -25.96 -24.39 14.17
N LYS A 359 -27.25 -24.70 14.05
CA LYS A 359 -27.92 -24.67 12.74
C LYS A 359 -28.19 -23.22 12.32
N LYS A 360 -28.24 -22.96 11.02
CA LYS A 360 -28.51 -21.61 10.51
C LYS A 360 -29.88 -21.09 10.99
N SER A 361 -30.91 -21.93 10.92
CA SER A 361 -32.26 -21.61 11.42
C SER A 361 -32.27 -21.10 12.87
N ASP A 362 -31.43 -21.68 13.72
CA ASP A 362 -31.34 -21.34 15.13
C ASP A 362 -30.66 -19.98 15.31
N LEU A 363 -29.66 -19.68 14.47
CA LEU A 363 -28.98 -18.39 14.43
C LEU A 363 -29.90 -17.29 13.89
N ASP A 364 -30.63 -17.57 12.80
CA ASP A 364 -31.63 -16.65 12.25
C ASP A 364 -32.69 -16.31 13.31
N SER A 365 -33.20 -17.32 14.02
CA SER A 365 -34.18 -17.13 15.10
C SER A 365 -33.60 -16.39 16.33
N ALA A 366 -32.30 -16.55 16.60
CA ALA A 366 -31.63 -15.79 17.65
C ALA A 366 -31.44 -14.32 17.25
N LEU A 367 -31.06 -14.06 16.00
CA LEU A 367 -30.93 -12.71 15.47
C LEU A 367 -32.29 -11.98 15.46
N ASP A 368 -33.35 -12.65 15.00
CA ASP A 368 -34.71 -12.08 14.95
C ASP A 368 -35.21 -11.69 16.37
N ARG A 369 -34.74 -12.37 17.43
CA ARG A 369 -35.05 -12.00 18.83
C ARG A 369 -34.25 -10.78 19.33
N LEU A 370 -33.06 -10.55 18.78
CA LEU A 370 -32.17 -9.47 19.18
C LEU A 370 -32.43 -8.18 18.39
N ASN A 371 -32.90 -8.29 17.14
CA ASN A 371 -33.19 -7.16 16.25
C ASN A 371 -34.69 -6.82 16.26
N SER A 372 -35.07 -5.75 16.95
CA SER A 372 -36.45 -5.22 16.95
C SER A 372 -36.75 -4.26 15.80
N SER A 373 -35.78 -3.93 14.94
CA SER A 373 -35.94 -2.95 13.87
C SER A 373 -35.22 -3.35 12.57
N ASN A 374 -36.03 -3.52 11.51
CA ASN A 374 -35.74 -3.57 10.08
C ASN A 374 -35.22 -4.88 9.44
N GLN A 375 -35.66 -5.01 8.17
CA GLN A 375 -35.45 -6.10 7.22
C GLN A 375 -33.97 -6.27 6.88
N ASP A 376 -33.27 -7.14 7.59
CA ASP A 376 -31.95 -7.59 7.15
C ASP A 376 -32.10 -8.49 5.91
N ILE A 377 -31.25 -8.26 4.91
CA ILE A 377 -31.09 -9.16 3.76
C ILE A 377 -30.55 -10.47 4.32
N LYS A 378 -31.42 -11.48 4.46
CA LYS A 378 -31.01 -12.82 4.93
C LYS A 378 -30.17 -13.48 3.86
N ILE A 379 -28.84 -13.43 4.02
CA ILE A 379 -27.92 -14.13 3.13
C ILE A 379 -28.07 -15.63 3.36
N ASN A 380 -27.97 -16.44 2.30
CA ASN A 380 -28.16 -17.88 2.38
C ASN A 380 -27.10 -18.60 3.23
N THR A 381 -25.99 -17.94 3.57
CA THR A 381 -24.84 -18.54 4.24
C THR A 381 -24.67 -18.07 5.68
N LYS A 382 -24.01 -18.88 6.52
CA LYS A 382 -23.62 -18.49 7.89
C LYS A 382 -22.53 -17.40 7.93
N ARG A 383 -22.01 -16.95 6.78
CA ARG A 383 -20.91 -15.96 6.71
C ARG A 383 -21.34 -14.60 7.24
N GLN A 384 -22.62 -14.26 7.16
CA GLN A 384 -23.17 -13.00 7.70
C GLN A 384 -22.94 -12.82 9.21
N TYR A 385 -22.90 -13.93 9.95
CA TYR A 385 -22.76 -13.95 11.41
C TYR A 385 -21.34 -13.80 11.94
N PHE A 386 -20.34 -13.72 11.05
CA PHE A 386 -18.92 -13.75 11.41
C PHE A 386 -18.13 -12.62 10.76
N MET A 387 -16.89 -12.43 11.24
CA MET A 387 -15.91 -11.63 10.53
C MET A 387 -15.55 -12.23 9.17
N SER A 388 -14.89 -11.44 8.32
CA SER A 388 -14.45 -11.93 7.01
C SER A 388 -13.41 -13.05 7.14
N LEU A 389 -13.42 -14.01 6.22
CA LEU A 389 -12.42 -15.09 6.18
C LEU A 389 -10.99 -14.55 6.03
N PRO A 390 -10.72 -13.52 5.20
CA PRO A 390 -9.42 -12.88 5.19
C PRO A 390 -8.95 -12.41 6.56
N ALA A 391 -9.83 -11.80 7.36
CA ALA A 391 -9.48 -11.33 8.70
C ALA A 391 -9.12 -12.48 9.66
N LEU A 392 -9.87 -13.59 9.60
CA LEU A 392 -9.56 -14.81 10.35
C LEU A 392 -8.15 -15.33 10.00
N PHE A 393 -7.87 -15.51 8.70
CA PHE A 393 -6.59 -16.05 8.26
C PHE A 393 -5.41 -15.13 8.58
N SER A 394 -5.56 -13.82 8.41
CA SER A 394 -4.53 -12.85 8.79
C SER A 394 -4.21 -12.90 10.29
N MET A 395 -5.22 -13.03 11.16
CA MET A 395 -4.97 -13.15 12.60
C MET A 395 -4.25 -14.45 12.96
N GLU A 396 -4.64 -15.58 12.37
CA GLU A 396 -3.96 -16.87 12.56
C GLU A 396 -2.50 -16.80 12.08
N ILE A 397 -2.29 -16.39 10.83
CA ILE A 397 -0.95 -16.29 10.21
C ILE A 397 -0.05 -15.37 11.03
N ASN A 398 -0.49 -14.15 11.32
CA ASN A 398 0.37 -13.18 12.00
C ASN A 398 0.71 -13.63 13.44
N SER A 399 -0.25 -14.20 14.18
CA SER A 399 -0.02 -14.61 15.58
C SER A 399 0.96 -15.77 15.68
N HIS A 400 0.85 -16.73 14.75
CA HIS A 400 1.81 -17.81 14.63
C HIS A 400 3.19 -17.30 14.16
N THR A 401 3.23 -16.36 13.21
CA THR A 401 4.47 -15.69 12.77
C THR A 401 5.19 -15.00 13.94
N LEU A 402 4.47 -14.30 14.82
CA LEU A 402 5.05 -13.66 16.01
C LEU A 402 5.77 -14.65 16.93
N VAL A 403 5.15 -15.79 17.22
CA VAL A 403 5.78 -16.82 18.06
C VAL A 403 6.97 -17.41 17.33
N TYR A 404 6.86 -17.65 16.02
CA TYR A 404 7.96 -18.20 15.23
C TYR A 404 9.19 -17.29 15.21
N ILE A 405 9.01 -15.98 15.02
CA ILE A 405 10.08 -14.98 15.10
C ILE A 405 10.75 -15.03 16.48
N ALA A 406 9.96 -15.11 17.55
CA ALA A 406 10.47 -15.21 18.91
C ALA A 406 11.43 -16.40 19.06
N LEU A 407 10.98 -17.57 18.59
CA LEU A 407 11.76 -18.81 18.65
C LEU A 407 13.04 -18.71 17.82
N LEU A 408 12.99 -18.11 16.64
CA LEU A 408 14.18 -17.90 15.80
C LEU A 408 15.20 -16.96 16.45
N VAL A 409 14.76 -15.90 17.12
CA VAL A 409 15.63 -14.99 17.87
C VAL A 409 16.25 -15.70 19.07
N MET A 410 15.45 -16.46 19.83
CA MET A 410 15.93 -17.26 20.97
C MET A 410 16.91 -18.36 20.55
N GLN A 411 16.79 -18.88 19.34
CA GLN A 411 17.72 -19.84 18.74
C GLN A 411 18.93 -19.17 18.06
N HIS A 412 19.07 -17.85 18.17
CA HIS A 412 20.12 -17.05 17.52
C HIS A 412 20.17 -17.17 15.99
N GLN A 413 19.05 -17.54 15.36
CA GLN A 413 18.91 -17.58 13.90
C GLN A 413 18.50 -16.20 13.34
N LEU A 414 17.85 -15.38 14.16
CA LEU A 414 17.54 -13.98 13.86
C LEU A 414 18.11 -13.05 14.95
N PRO A 415 18.43 -11.81 14.61
CA PRO A 415 18.88 -10.81 15.59
C PRO A 415 17.69 -10.26 16.40
N GLU A 416 17.95 -9.74 17.60
CA GLU A 416 16.90 -9.23 18.51
C GLU A 416 16.09 -8.09 17.91
N GLU A 417 16.65 -7.33 16.98
CA GLU A 417 16.00 -6.25 16.25
C GLU A 417 14.81 -6.73 15.42
N CYS A 418 14.77 -8.02 15.05
CA CYS A 418 13.60 -8.63 14.42
C CYS A 418 12.37 -8.69 15.34
N LEU A 419 12.54 -8.47 16.65
CA LEU A 419 11.43 -8.33 17.60
C LEU A 419 10.73 -6.95 17.47
N ASN A 420 11.25 -6.01 16.66
CA ASN A 420 10.56 -4.76 16.38
C ASN A 420 9.44 -4.92 15.33
N ILE A 421 8.35 -5.55 15.74
CA ILE A 421 7.19 -5.87 14.90
C ILE A 421 6.54 -4.65 14.25
N SER A 422 6.68 -3.45 14.83
CA SER A 422 6.12 -2.22 14.27
C SER A 422 6.67 -1.87 12.87
N LEU A 423 7.77 -2.51 12.45
CA LEU A 423 8.35 -2.39 11.12
C LEU A 423 7.72 -3.33 10.09
N PHE A 424 6.98 -4.35 10.53
CA PHE A 424 6.49 -5.43 9.66
C PHE A 424 5.08 -5.13 9.14
N ASN A 425 4.97 -4.08 8.33
CA ASN A 425 3.73 -3.68 7.69
C ASN A 425 3.97 -2.94 6.36
N SER A 426 2.90 -2.72 5.60
CA SER A 426 2.92 -2.04 4.30
C SER A 426 2.87 -0.51 4.36
N GLN A 427 3.02 0.12 5.54
CA GLN A 427 2.93 1.59 5.67
C GLN A 427 4.01 2.33 4.89
N SER A 428 5.14 1.66 4.58
CA SER A 428 6.18 2.19 3.70
C SER A 428 5.66 2.44 2.27
N CYS A 429 4.84 1.53 1.74
CA CYS A 429 4.19 1.69 0.44
C CYS A 429 3.19 2.85 0.46
N GLU A 430 2.28 2.90 1.44
CA GLU A 430 1.29 3.98 1.56
C GLU A 430 1.94 5.35 1.77
N ARG A 431 3.05 5.42 2.52
CA ARG A 431 3.86 6.64 2.64
C ARG A 431 4.42 7.06 1.28
N GLN A 432 4.96 6.12 0.49
CA GLN A 432 5.48 6.42 -0.84
C GLN A 432 4.38 6.94 -1.77
N PHE A 433 3.19 6.33 -1.74
CA PHE A 433 2.05 6.81 -2.52
C PHE A 433 1.65 8.23 -2.13
N ARG A 434 1.52 8.52 -0.83
CA ARG A 434 1.18 9.87 -0.34
C ARG A 434 2.21 10.92 -0.74
N LEU A 435 3.50 10.60 -0.65
CA LEU A 435 4.57 11.52 -1.09
C LEU A 435 4.50 11.78 -2.59
N CYS A 436 4.30 10.74 -3.42
CA CYS A 436 4.13 10.90 -4.86
C CYS A 436 2.88 11.71 -5.22
N ARG A 437 1.77 11.53 -4.50
CA ARG A 437 0.55 12.33 -4.66
C ARG A 437 0.73 13.80 -4.30
N ALA A 438 1.49 14.07 -3.25
CA ALA A 438 1.75 15.43 -2.76
C ALA A 438 2.66 16.26 -3.69
N MET A 439 3.46 15.62 -4.55
CA MET A 439 4.26 16.30 -5.58
C MET A 439 3.43 16.65 -6.83
N SER A 440 2.31 17.35 -6.62
CA SER A 440 1.49 17.95 -7.68
C SER A 440 2.05 19.32 -8.07
N GLY A 441 1.81 19.76 -9.31
CA GLY A 441 2.19 21.09 -9.75
C GLY A 441 1.41 22.19 -9.00
N PRO A 442 1.97 23.40 -8.86
CA PRO A 442 1.37 24.50 -8.08
C PRO A 442 0.00 24.98 -8.58
N PHE A 443 -0.39 24.64 -9.82
CA PHE A 443 -1.72 24.93 -10.38
C PHE A 443 -2.58 23.68 -10.58
N SER A 444 -2.12 22.52 -10.11
CA SER A 444 -2.77 21.24 -10.32
C SER A 444 -3.26 20.67 -8.99
N SER A 445 -4.58 20.58 -8.84
CA SER A 445 -5.21 19.77 -7.77
C SER A 445 -5.17 18.27 -8.08
N ILE A 446 -4.51 17.86 -9.18
CA ILE A 446 -4.44 16.48 -9.63
C ILE A 446 -3.55 15.68 -8.69
N VAL A 447 -4.21 15.01 -7.75
CA VAL A 447 -3.55 14.14 -6.77
C VAL A 447 -3.07 12.84 -7.42
N ASN A 448 -3.75 12.38 -8.48
CA ASN A 448 -3.44 11.12 -9.15
C ASN A 448 -2.27 11.26 -10.13
N PHE A 449 -1.72 10.12 -10.55
CA PHE A 449 -0.60 10.07 -11.48
C PHE A 449 -0.73 8.86 -12.40
N THR A 450 -0.11 8.93 -13.58
CA THR A 450 0.14 7.75 -14.43
C THR A 450 1.32 6.95 -13.87
N VAL A 451 1.52 5.72 -14.35
CA VAL A 451 2.72 4.92 -14.01
C VAL A 451 4.00 5.70 -14.33
N HIS A 452 4.07 6.33 -15.51
CA HIS A 452 5.23 7.14 -15.91
C HIS A 452 5.49 8.29 -14.93
N GLN A 453 4.45 9.03 -14.56
CA GLN A 453 4.56 10.13 -13.59
C GLN A 453 5.02 9.65 -12.21
N PHE A 454 4.57 8.48 -11.76
CA PHE A 454 5.07 7.90 -10.51
C PHE A 454 6.58 7.66 -10.55
N ILE A 455 7.07 7.01 -11.61
CA ILE A 455 8.49 6.70 -11.80
C ILE A 455 9.34 8.00 -11.76
N GLN A 456 8.92 9.07 -12.44
CA GLN A 456 9.62 10.35 -12.41
C GLN A 456 9.62 11.01 -11.02
N ARG A 457 8.48 10.97 -10.33
CA ARG A 457 8.32 11.53 -8.98
C ARG A 457 9.17 10.79 -7.96
N VAL A 458 9.25 9.46 -8.07
CA VAL A 458 10.11 8.62 -7.24
C VAL A 458 11.58 8.97 -7.38
N LYS A 459 12.08 9.20 -8.61
CA LYS A 459 13.48 9.62 -8.81
C LYS A 459 13.81 10.86 -7.98
N LYS A 460 12.94 11.88 -8.04
CA LYS A 460 13.07 13.10 -7.22
C LYS A 460 13.11 12.78 -5.72
N LEU A 461 12.22 11.91 -5.22
CA LEU A 461 12.21 11.50 -3.82
C LEU A 461 13.46 10.72 -3.41
N SER A 462 13.91 9.77 -4.23
CA SER A 462 15.12 8.99 -3.95
C SER A 462 16.35 9.88 -3.82
N TYR A 463 16.49 10.89 -4.70
CA TYR A 463 17.56 11.87 -4.60
C TYR A 463 17.43 12.78 -3.36
N LEU A 464 16.21 13.22 -3.03
CA LEU A 464 15.98 13.98 -1.79
C LEU A 464 16.37 13.16 -0.54
N HIS A 465 16.10 11.85 -0.54
CA HIS A 465 16.48 10.96 0.54
C HIS A 465 17.99 10.77 0.65
N SER A 466 18.73 10.72 -0.47
CA SER A 466 20.20 10.64 -0.44
C SER A 466 20.82 11.91 0.15
N ILE A 467 20.31 13.09 -0.21
CA ILE A 467 20.77 14.37 0.37
C ILE A 467 20.53 14.39 1.88
N LYS A 468 19.30 14.09 2.32
CA LYS A 468 18.97 14.03 3.76
C LYS A 468 19.88 13.09 4.54
N TYR A 469 20.30 11.99 3.92
CA TYR A 469 21.20 11.03 4.54
C TYR A 469 22.63 11.53 4.66
N GLN A 470 23.22 12.06 3.58
CA GLN A 470 24.58 12.62 3.60
C GLN A 470 24.71 13.69 4.70
N ASN A 471 23.66 14.50 4.83
CA ASN A 471 23.56 15.56 5.82
C ASN A 471 23.51 15.06 7.28
N ASN A 472 22.80 13.95 7.54
CA ASN A 472 22.73 13.33 8.87
C ASN A 472 24.01 12.57 9.27
N ASN A 473 24.79 12.08 8.30
CA ASN A 473 26.08 11.44 8.59
C ASN A 473 27.18 12.48 8.86
N ASN A 474 27.12 13.63 8.19
CA ASN A 474 28.09 14.71 8.36
C ASN A 474 27.93 15.47 9.68
N SER A 475 26.78 15.41 10.35
CA SER A 475 26.59 16.04 11.68
C SER A 475 27.45 15.44 12.80
N ASN A 476 28.09 14.29 12.57
CA ASN A 476 29.04 13.70 13.53
C ASN A 476 30.48 14.18 13.32
N ASN A 477 30.76 14.96 12.27
CA ASN A 477 32.04 15.66 12.08
C ASN A 477 31.81 17.15 12.35
N THR A 478 32.41 17.65 13.44
CA THR A 478 32.17 18.98 14.01
C THR A 478 32.70 20.17 13.20
N ASP A 479 33.24 19.96 12.00
CA ASP A 479 33.98 20.99 11.24
C ASP A 479 33.35 21.40 9.89
N SER A 480 32.08 21.07 9.60
CA SER A 480 31.40 21.57 8.39
C SER A 480 30.08 22.28 8.70
N ASP A 481 30.09 23.61 8.63
CA ASP A 481 28.95 24.54 8.81
C ASP A 481 27.86 24.44 7.72
N ALA A 482 27.87 23.43 6.86
CA ALA A 482 27.03 23.34 5.67
C ALA A 482 25.90 22.29 5.77
N ASN A 483 25.34 22.06 6.97
CA ASN A 483 24.24 21.11 7.12
C ASN A 483 22.88 21.74 6.77
N LEU A 484 22.16 21.17 5.78
CA LEU A 484 20.82 21.61 5.40
C LEU A 484 19.77 21.30 6.49
N LEU A 485 19.06 22.30 6.97
CA LEU A 485 17.98 22.09 7.95
C LEU A 485 16.65 21.85 7.26
N PHE A 486 16.04 20.70 7.51
CA PHE A 486 14.70 20.39 7.02
C PHE A 486 13.64 20.73 8.10
N PRO A 487 12.59 21.48 7.74
CA PRO A 487 11.56 21.86 8.70
C PRO A 487 10.83 20.63 9.24
N LYS A 488 10.69 20.56 10.57
CA LYS A 488 9.88 19.55 11.27
C LYS A 488 8.52 20.16 11.59
N HIS A 489 7.44 19.42 11.33
CA HIS A 489 6.10 19.90 11.67
C HIS A 489 5.95 20.00 13.20
N HIS A 490 5.47 21.14 13.70
CA HIS A 490 5.26 21.41 15.14
C HIS A 490 4.34 20.43 15.89
N LYS A 491 3.59 19.57 15.19
CA LYS A 491 2.73 18.51 15.75
C LYS A 491 3.47 17.18 15.92
N HIS A 492 4.70 17.10 15.42
CA HIS A 492 5.69 16.10 15.78
C HIS A 492 6.78 16.77 16.63
N PRO A 493 6.45 17.34 17.81
CA PRO A 493 7.49 17.66 18.78
C PRO A 493 8.14 16.32 19.16
N GLU A 494 9.45 16.35 19.39
CA GLU A 494 10.26 15.18 19.73
C GLU A 494 9.55 14.26 20.73
N SER A 495 8.91 13.20 20.24
CA SER A 495 8.87 11.97 21.00
C SER A 495 10.31 11.45 20.93
N VAL A 496 11.08 11.82 21.95
CA VAL A 496 12.48 11.44 22.20
C VAL A 496 13.52 12.33 21.49
N GLN A 497 14.16 13.19 22.28
CA GLN A 497 15.46 13.78 21.97
C GLN A 497 16.45 12.66 21.56
N PRO A 498 17.26 12.83 20.50
CA PRO A 498 18.32 11.87 20.15
C PRO A 498 19.52 11.86 21.13
N GLY A 499 19.38 12.47 22.32
CA GLY A 499 20.37 12.50 23.39
C GLY A 499 19.94 11.77 24.68
N ARG A 500 18.71 11.27 24.76
CA ARG A 500 18.31 10.26 25.74
C ARG A 500 18.03 8.98 24.98
N ASN A 501 19.10 8.35 24.54
CA ASN A 501 19.12 6.90 24.52
C ASN A 501 18.60 6.48 25.90
N ALA A 502 17.36 5.95 25.94
CA ALA A 502 17.16 4.78 26.75
C ALA A 502 18.24 3.84 26.24
N SER A 503 19.36 3.85 26.95
CA SER A 503 20.33 2.80 26.85
C SER A 503 19.51 1.52 26.83
N LEU A 504 19.46 0.82 25.68
CA LEU A 504 19.16 -0.61 25.63
C LEU A 504 20.30 -1.39 26.34
N SER A 505 20.74 -0.88 27.49
CA SER A 505 21.62 -1.49 28.47
C SER A 505 20.98 -1.46 29.86
N SER A 506 19.67 -1.21 29.97
CA SER A 506 18.91 -1.48 31.21
C SER A 506 18.15 -2.81 31.06
N SER A 507 18.81 -3.89 31.48
CA SER A 507 18.21 -5.18 31.90
C SER A 507 16.85 -5.56 31.30
N VAL A 508 16.74 -5.66 29.97
CA VAL A 508 15.60 -6.37 29.38
C VAL A 508 15.84 -7.84 29.70
N LYS A 509 14.95 -8.44 30.50
CA LYS A 509 15.02 -9.90 30.73
C LYS A 509 15.01 -10.58 29.35
N PRO A 510 15.93 -11.52 29.09
CA PRO A 510 15.92 -12.24 27.83
C PRO A 510 14.56 -12.90 27.65
N LEU A 511 14.04 -12.87 26.43
CA LEU A 511 12.77 -13.53 26.11
C LEU A 511 12.92 -15.04 26.33
N THR A 512 12.08 -15.63 27.20
CA THR A 512 12.12 -17.06 27.50
C THR A 512 10.86 -17.77 27.00
N ILE A 513 10.93 -19.11 26.90
CA ILE A 513 9.80 -19.93 26.44
C ILE A 513 8.65 -19.82 27.44
N GLU A 514 8.98 -19.82 28.73
CA GLU A 514 8.01 -19.70 29.82
C GLU A 514 7.20 -18.40 29.72
N MET A 515 7.84 -17.28 29.37
CA MET A 515 7.14 -16.00 29.17
C MET A 515 6.14 -16.06 28.02
N ILE A 516 6.47 -16.79 26.95
CA ILE A 516 5.59 -17.00 25.79
C ILE A 516 4.40 -17.88 26.20
N GLU A 517 4.68 -19.01 26.86
CA GLU A 517 3.66 -19.95 27.33
C GLU A 517 2.69 -19.33 28.35
N GLU A 518 3.20 -18.57 29.31
CA GLU A 518 2.42 -17.82 30.28
C GLU A 518 1.51 -16.80 29.58
N SER A 519 2.04 -16.08 28.58
CA SER A 519 1.28 -15.08 27.82
C SER A 519 0.15 -15.71 27.02
N ILE A 520 0.41 -16.84 26.34
CA ILE A 520 -0.61 -17.60 25.59
C ILE A 520 -1.65 -18.19 26.54
N SER A 521 -1.23 -18.76 27.66
CA SER A 521 -2.14 -19.34 28.68
C SER A 521 -3.04 -18.28 29.32
N LYS A 522 -2.48 -17.10 29.61
CA LYS A 522 -3.23 -15.94 30.10
C LYS A 522 -4.22 -15.44 29.05
N ALA A 523 -3.81 -15.36 27.79
CA ALA A 523 -4.67 -14.97 26.68
C ALA A 523 -5.86 -15.93 26.51
N TYR A 524 -5.62 -17.23 26.58
CA TYR A 524 -6.66 -18.26 26.52
C TYR A 524 -7.68 -18.14 27.68
N SER A 525 -7.18 -17.97 28.91
CA SER A 525 -8.02 -17.82 30.10
C SER A 525 -8.91 -16.57 30.01
N ASN A 526 -8.34 -15.45 29.52
CA ASN A 526 -9.09 -14.22 29.33
C ASN A 526 -10.11 -14.31 28.19
N ALA A 527 -9.77 -14.97 27.07
CA ALA A 527 -10.72 -15.25 26.00
C ALA A 527 -11.90 -16.08 26.50
N SER A 528 -11.62 -17.14 27.27
CA SER A 528 -12.63 -18.02 27.86
C SER A 528 -13.62 -17.25 28.72
N ARG A 529 -13.12 -16.35 29.58
CA ARG A 529 -13.95 -15.46 30.41
C ARG A 529 -14.85 -14.56 29.56
N LEU A 530 -14.29 -13.92 28.52
CA LEU A 530 -15.06 -13.06 27.62
C LEU A 530 -16.17 -13.82 26.87
N MET A 531 -15.92 -15.07 26.46
CA MET A 531 -16.92 -15.88 25.78
C MET A 531 -18.09 -16.28 26.69
N CYS A 532 -17.84 -16.47 27.98
CA CYS A 532 -18.91 -16.68 28.95
C CYS A 532 -19.71 -15.40 29.25
N GLU A 533 -19.07 -14.23 29.24
CA GLU A 533 -19.76 -12.94 29.45
C GLU A 533 -20.83 -12.63 28.38
N VAL A 534 -20.70 -13.21 27.19
CA VAL A 534 -21.68 -13.11 26.09
C VAL A 534 -22.49 -14.38 25.88
N ASN A 535 -22.50 -15.30 26.86
CA ASN A 535 -23.19 -16.58 26.82
C ASN A 535 -22.93 -17.41 25.54
N LEU A 536 -21.72 -17.31 24.99
CA LEU A 536 -21.30 -18.14 23.86
C LEU A 536 -21.10 -19.59 24.31
N TYR A 537 -20.57 -19.76 25.52
CA TYR A 537 -20.34 -21.04 26.20
C TYR A 537 -20.69 -20.91 27.68
N GLN A 538 -21.22 -21.99 28.28
CA GLN A 538 -21.23 -22.11 29.73
C GLN A 538 -19.83 -22.49 30.25
N HIS A 539 -19.51 -22.18 31.51
CA HIS A 539 -18.16 -22.42 32.07
C HIS A 539 -17.66 -23.86 31.91
N HIS A 540 -18.54 -24.85 31.99
CA HIS A 540 -18.19 -26.27 31.83
C HIS A 540 -18.15 -26.75 30.38
N GLU A 541 -18.63 -25.94 29.43
CA GLU A 541 -18.66 -26.27 28.00
C GLU A 541 -17.43 -25.73 27.24
N ILE A 542 -16.55 -24.98 27.93
CA ILE A 542 -15.35 -24.41 27.32
C ILE A 542 -14.40 -25.57 26.98
N PRO A 543 -14.14 -25.85 25.68
CA PRO A 543 -13.21 -26.89 25.30
C PRO A 543 -11.80 -26.55 25.79
N PRO A 544 -11.05 -27.48 26.41
CA PRO A 544 -9.64 -27.26 26.77
C PRO A 544 -8.79 -26.78 25.60
N LEU A 545 -7.67 -26.10 25.89
CA LEU A 545 -6.81 -25.47 24.89
C LEU A 545 -6.37 -26.43 23.76
N ASP A 546 -5.98 -27.66 24.11
CA ASP A 546 -5.55 -28.68 23.14
C ASP A 546 -6.68 -29.09 22.19
N GLU A 547 -7.87 -29.31 22.75
CA GLU A 547 -9.05 -29.69 21.98
C GLU A 547 -9.53 -28.53 21.10
N MET A 548 -9.52 -27.30 21.60
CA MET A 548 -9.83 -26.12 20.78
C MET A 548 -8.83 -25.99 19.62
N SER A 549 -7.54 -26.14 19.89
CA SER A 549 -6.50 -26.03 18.86
C SER A 549 -6.67 -27.10 17.79
N ARG A 550 -7.01 -28.33 18.18
CA ARG A 550 -7.34 -29.43 17.26
C ARG A 550 -8.57 -29.12 16.40
N LEU A 551 -9.65 -28.65 17.01
CA LEU A 551 -10.89 -28.28 16.30
C LEU A 551 -10.66 -27.12 15.32
N ALA A 552 -9.93 -26.09 15.74
CA ALA A 552 -9.58 -24.96 14.89
C ALA A 552 -8.74 -25.40 13.69
N SER A 553 -7.72 -26.24 13.91
CA SER A 553 -6.87 -26.78 12.84
C SER A 553 -7.69 -27.55 11.78
N LEU A 554 -8.59 -28.45 12.22
CA LEU A 554 -9.48 -29.18 11.32
C LEU A 554 -10.40 -28.26 10.51
N GLN A 555 -10.87 -27.16 11.11
CA GLN A 555 -11.71 -26.19 10.41
C GLN A 555 -10.92 -25.37 9.39
N LEU A 556 -9.72 -24.91 9.75
CA LEU A 556 -8.87 -24.11 8.87
C LEU A 556 -8.39 -24.92 7.65
N GLN A 557 -8.12 -26.22 7.82
CA GLN A 557 -7.77 -27.12 6.71
C GLN A 557 -8.91 -27.31 5.70
N LYS A 558 -10.17 -27.32 6.15
CA LYS A 558 -11.34 -27.46 5.28
C LYS A 558 -11.67 -26.18 4.50
N LEU A 559 -11.13 -25.04 4.91
CA LEU A 559 -11.42 -23.76 4.28
C LEU A 559 -10.53 -23.56 3.06
N GLU A 560 -11.10 -23.75 1.88
CA GLU A 560 -10.50 -23.31 0.62
C GLU A 560 -10.67 -21.80 0.46
N ILE A 561 -9.58 -21.10 0.13
CA ILE A 561 -9.66 -19.75 -0.41
C ILE A 561 -9.81 -19.92 -1.92
N VAL A 562 -11.04 -19.73 -2.41
CA VAL A 562 -11.34 -19.74 -3.84
C VAL A 562 -10.67 -18.54 -4.49
N GLU A 563 -9.94 -18.77 -5.58
CA GLU A 563 -9.35 -17.71 -6.39
C GLU A 563 -10.48 -17.02 -7.18
N SER A 564 -10.60 -15.70 -7.04
CA SER A 564 -11.64 -14.89 -7.69
C SER A 564 -11.30 -14.58 -9.16
N SER A 565 -10.76 -15.54 -9.91
CA SER A 565 -10.18 -15.33 -11.24
C SER A 565 -10.79 -16.15 -12.37
N ILE A 566 -11.90 -16.88 -12.16
CA ILE A 566 -12.61 -17.55 -13.27
C ILE A 566 -13.69 -16.59 -13.81
N PRO A 567 -13.54 -16.02 -15.02
CA PRO A 567 -14.62 -15.28 -15.65
C PRO A 567 -15.61 -16.33 -16.19
N GLY A 568 -16.78 -16.46 -15.57
CA GLY A 568 -17.89 -17.21 -16.19
C GLY A 568 -18.89 -17.93 -15.29
N GLU A 569 -18.70 -18.07 -13.98
CA GLU A 569 -19.70 -18.76 -13.13
C GLU A 569 -20.11 -17.95 -11.90
N SER A 570 -21.37 -17.49 -11.93
CA SER A 570 -22.17 -16.93 -10.84
C SER A 570 -21.67 -15.63 -10.17
N GLU A 571 -22.06 -14.50 -10.78
CA GLU A 571 -22.04 -13.13 -10.25
C GLU A 571 -22.93 -12.89 -9.00
N LEU A 572 -23.01 -13.82 -8.04
CA LEU A 572 -23.84 -13.61 -6.84
C LEU A 572 -23.20 -13.94 -5.48
N ASP A 573 -21.97 -14.45 -5.40
CA ASP A 573 -21.53 -15.02 -4.10
C ASP A 573 -20.09 -14.76 -3.63
N MET A 574 -19.34 -13.82 -4.23
CA MET A 574 -18.21 -13.15 -3.56
C MET A 574 -17.98 -11.76 -4.17
N GLU A 575 -18.76 -10.78 -3.71
CA GLU A 575 -18.33 -9.38 -3.79
C GLU A 575 -17.02 -9.25 -3.01
N SER A 576 -15.91 -9.14 -3.75
CA SER A 576 -14.85 -8.23 -3.33
C SER A 576 -15.53 -6.91 -3.01
N ASP A 577 -15.19 -6.34 -1.87
CA ASP A 577 -15.68 -5.05 -1.36
C ASP A 577 -15.25 -3.82 -2.23
N SER A 578 -15.04 -4.05 -3.53
CA SER A 578 -14.78 -3.13 -4.61
C SER A 578 -16.00 -3.06 -5.55
N ASP A 579 -17.14 -2.64 -5.02
CA ASP A 579 -18.22 -2.12 -5.87
C ASP A 579 -17.86 -0.69 -6.28
N ASP A 580 -17.20 -0.58 -7.42
CA ASP A 580 -17.17 0.63 -8.25
C ASP A 580 -18.36 0.54 -9.22
N SER A 581 -19.57 0.51 -8.67
CA SER A 581 -20.81 0.69 -9.45
C SER A 581 -21.16 2.17 -9.50
N ASN A 582 -20.86 2.80 -10.63
CA ASN A 582 -21.79 3.72 -11.29
C ASN A 582 -21.28 4.10 -12.68
N SER A 583 -21.86 3.45 -13.68
CA SER A 583 -21.95 3.92 -15.06
C SER A 583 -23.27 4.67 -15.23
N GLU A 584 -23.22 6.00 -15.21
CA GLU A 584 -24.14 6.80 -16.02
C GLU A 584 -23.31 7.88 -16.73
N GLU A 585 -23.48 7.92 -18.04
CA GLU A 585 -22.77 8.77 -18.99
C GLU A 585 -23.19 10.23 -18.83
N GLU A 586 -22.22 11.14 -18.79
CA GLU A 586 -22.42 12.52 -19.28
C GLU A 586 -21.15 12.97 -20.01
N ILE A 587 -21.32 13.24 -21.32
CA ILE A 587 -20.32 13.83 -22.19
C ILE A 587 -20.18 15.30 -21.79
N VAL A 588 -19.04 15.68 -21.21
CA VAL A 588 -18.68 17.09 -21.00
C VAL A 588 -17.26 17.31 -21.49
N THR A 589 -17.16 18.06 -22.59
CA THR A 589 -15.94 18.61 -23.14
C THR A 589 -15.27 19.52 -22.11
N THR A 590 -14.06 19.20 -21.69
CA THR A 590 -13.18 20.13 -20.97
C THR A 590 -11.84 20.18 -21.67
N GLU A 591 -11.46 21.40 -22.06
CA GLU A 591 -10.23 21.77 -22.73
C GLU A 591 -9.00 21.24 -21.97
N ASP A 592 -8.10 20.61 -22.72
CA ASP A 592 -6.82 20.08 -22.28
C ASP A 592 -5.88 21.22 -21.87
N GLU A 593 -5.52 21.30 -20.59
CA GLU A 593 -4.32 22.04 -20.18
C GLU A 593 -3.10 21.10 -20.19
N SER A 594 -2.11 21.54 -20.96
CA SER A 594 -0.82 20.90 -21.20
C SER A 594 -0.17 20.38 -19.93
N SER A 595 0.11 19.08 -19.90
CA SER A 595 1.10 18.53 -18.98
C SER A 595 2.45 19.19 -19.24
N ASP A 596 3.02 19.83 -18.22
CA ASP A 596 4.42 20.28 -18.19
C ASP A 596 5.34 19.07 -18.42
N GLU A 597 5.60 18.77 -19.70
CA GLU A 597 6.67 17.88 -20.11
C GLU A 597 8.00 18.63 -19.89
N ASP A 598 8.85 18.09 -19.01
CA ASP A 598 10.24 18.54 -18.79
C ASP A 598 11.15 18.22 -20.01
N SER A 599 10.64 18.25 -21.24
CA SER A 599 11.46 18.20 -22.45
C SER A 599 11.81 19.62 -22.89
N ILE A 600 13.08 19.99 -22.73
CA ILE A 600 13.65 21.21 -23.29
C ILE A 600 13.71 21.03 -24.82
N LEU A 601 12.63 21.34 -25.50
CA LEU A 601 12.65 21.83 -26.88
C LEU A 601 11.70 23.02 -26.96
N ASN A 602 12.26 24.12 -27.44
CA ASN A 602 11.63 25.42 -27.60
C ASN A 602 10.35 25.39 -28.45
N ASP A 603 9.50 26.36 -28.11
CA ASP A 603 8.54 27.09 -28.93
C ASP A 603 7.15 26.45 -29.10
N GLU A 604 6.15 26.99 -28.40
CA GLU A 604 5.35 28.13 -28.90
C GLU A 604 4.69 27.79 -30.24
N VAL A 605 3.64 26.95 -30.22
CA VAL A 605 2.40 26.99 -31.04
C VAL A 605 1.63 25.71 -30.63
N LEU A 606 0.98 25.76 -29.47
CA LEU A 606 0.08 24.71 -28.99
C LEU A 606 -1.20 25.40 -28.48
N SER A 607 -1.91 26.09 -29.38
CA SER A 607 -3.29 26.48 -29.11
C SER A 607 -4.10 26.42 -30.40
N ASP A 608 -5.22 25.74 -30.27
CA ASP A 608 -6.45 25.84 -31.06
C ASP A 608 -6.46 25.20 -32.44
N ASN A 609 -7.35 24.20 -32.57
CA ASN A 609 -7.89 23.56 -33.79
C ASN A 609 -7.29 22.21 -34.20
N LEU A 610 -7.71 21.14 -33.52
CA LEU A 610 -7.70 19.78 -34.08
C LEU A 610 -9.00 19.04 -33.76
N THR A 611 -10.08 19.40 -34.47
CA THR A 611 -11.30 18.58 -34.56
C THR A 611 -11.09 17.41 -35.53
N ALA A 612 -11.43 16.20 -35.06
CA ALA A 612 -11.56 14.92 -35.78
C ALA A 612 -10.27 14.38 -36.46
N VAL A 613 -9.46 13.65 -35.69
CA VAL A 613 -8.29 12.89 -36.19
C VAL A 613 -8.66 11.42 -36.33
N SER A 614 -8.44 10.81 -37.51
CA SER A 614 -8.73 9.39 -37.78
C SER A 614 -7.43 8.58 -37.90
N ALA A 615 -7.30 7.50 -37.12
CA ALA A 615 -6.16 6.57 -37.17
C ALA A 615 -6.01 5.84 -38.53
N VAL A 616 -7.10 5.74 -39.30
CA VAL A 616 -7.15 5.03 -40.59
C VAL A 616 -6.66 5.92 -41.74
N THR A 617 -6.85 7.24 -41.66
CA THR A 617 -6.54 8.19 -42.75
C THR A 617 -5.39 9.15 -42.45
N TYR A 618 -4.87 9.15 -41.22
CA TYR A 618 -3.81 10.07 -40.74
C TYR A 618 -4.16 11.56 -40.89
N GLN A 619 -5.44 11.88 -41.12
CA GLN A 619 -5.90 13.23 -41.43
C GLN A 619 -5.94 14.09 -40.16
N GLY A 620 -5.26 15.24 -40.18
CA GLY A 620 -5.09 16.13 -39.01
C GLY A 620 -3.82 15.86 -38.17
N MET A 621 -2.93 14.95 -38.60
CA MET A 621 -1.73 14.61 -37.82
C MET A 621 -0.51 15.50 -38.15
N ARG A 622 0.24 15.89 -37.12
CA ARG A 622 1.54 16.54 -37.28
C ARG A 622 2.60 15.49 -37.65
N VAL A 623 2.84 15.35 -38.96
CA VAL A 623 3.87 14.49 -39.54
C VAL A 623 4.96 15.33 -40.17
N PHE A 624 6.20 14.85 -40.11
CA PHE A 624 7.37 15.59 -40.59
C PHE A 624 7.95 14.92 -41.85
N ASP A 625 8.45 15.73 -42.78
CA ASP A 625 9.19 15.27 -43.96
C ASP A 625 10.64 14.89 -43.65
N SER A 626 11.23 15.59 -42.69
CA SER A 626 12.59 15.37 -42.22
C SER A 626 12.66 15.62 -40.71
N ILE A 627 13.62 14.97 -40.06
CA ILE A 627 13.83 15.08 -38.62
C ILE A 627 15.33 15.21 -38.32
N ASN A 628 15.67 15.79 -37.18
CA ASN A 628 17.04 15.77 -36.67
C ASN A 628 17.49 14.31 -36.48
N PRO A 629 18.60 13.86 -37.11
CA PRO A 629 19.08 12.49 -36.98
C PRO A 629 19.30 12.03 -35.52
N ASN A 630 19.67 12.98 -34.64
CA ASN A 630 19.88 12.71 -33.22
C ASN A 630 18.58 12.35 -32.46
N LEU A 631 17.42 12.71 -33.02
CA LEU A 631 16.11 12.42 -32.45
C LEU A 631 15.41 11.25 -33.14
N SER A 632 16.07 10.56 -34.08
CA SER A 632 15.47 9.48 -34.89
C SER A 632 14.70 8.43 -34.09
N LYS A 633 15.19 8.05 -32.90
CA LYS A 633 14.53 7.08 -32.00
C LYS A 633 13.16 7.54 -31.46
N SER A 634 12.91 8.85 -31.44
CA SER A 634 11.65 9.44 -30.95
C SER A 634 10.54 9.46 -32.01
N TYR A 635 10.83 9.01 -33.23
CA TYR A 635 9.91 9.04 -34.35
C TYR A 635 9.70 7.65 -34.96
N PHE A 636 8.46 7.37 -35.34
CA PHE A 636 8.13 6.28 -36.26
C PHE A 636 8.32 6.74 -37.70
N VAL A 637 8.77 5.82 -38.55
CA VAL A 637 8.74 5.99 -39.99
C VAL A 637 7.42 5.40 -40.49
N ILE A 638 6.58 6.23 -41.12
CA ILE A 638 5.30 5.82 -41.70
C ILE A 638 5.26 6.16 -43.18
N ASN A 639 4.48 5.40 -43.94
CA ASN A 639 4.26 5.64 -45.37
C ASN A 639 2.86 6.21 -45.57
N ILE A 640 2.76 7.45 -46.05
CA ILE A 640 1.49 8.09 -46.38
C ILE A 640 1.53 8.38 -47.88
N ASN A 641 0.61 7.76 -48.63
CA ASN A 641 0.47 7.95 -50.09
C ASN A 641 1.79 7.72 -50.86
N GLY A 642 2.58 6.71 -50.48
CA GLY A 642 3.87 6.40 -51.10
C GLY A 642 5.03 7.30 -50.66
N THR A 643 4.78 8.29 -49.80
CA THR A 643 5.79 9.22 -49.28
C THR A 643 6.18 8.84 -47.86
N LYS A 644 7.50 8.76 -47.61
CA LYS A 644 8.06 8.53 -46.28
C LYS A 644 7.85 9.76 -45.41
N LYS A 645 7.19 9.58 -44.26
CA LYS A 645 6.95 10.63 -43.25
C LYS A 645 7.39 10.15 -41.87
N TYR A 646 7.58 11.10 -40.96
CA TYR A 646 8.01 10.84 -39.59
C TYR A 646 6.92 11.28 -38.60
N LEU A 647 6.52 10.39 -37.70
CA LEU A 647 5.52 10.62 -36.67
C LEU A 647 6.14 10.51 -35.29
N HIS A 648 6.02 11.54 -34.45
CA HIS A 648 6.56 11.49 -33.10
C HIS A 648 5.84 10.42 -32.26
N LYS A 649 6.59 9.61 -31.50
CA LYS A 649 6.05 8.47 -30.74
C LYS A 649 5.05 8.92 -29.66
N GLN A 650 5.24 10.08 -29.04
CA GLN A 650 4.27 10.63 -28.09
C GLN A 650 2.94 11.02 -28.77
N THR A 651 3.01 11.60 -29.97
CA THR A 651 1.82 11.95 -30.76
C THR A 651 1.05 10.69 -31.19
N ALA A 652 1.76 9.63 -31.53
CA ALA A 652 1.17 8.33 -31.83
C ALA A 652 0.40 7.74 -30.63
N VAL A 653 0.94 7.87 -29.41
CA VAL A 653 0.27 7.41 -28.18
C VAL A 653 -1.00 8.21 -27.90
N TRP A 654 -0.94 9.54 -28.04
CA TRP A 654 -2.11 10.40 -27.86
C TRP A 654 -3.25 10.00 -28.81
N LEU A 655 -2.94 9.76 -30.09
CA LEU A 655 -3.89 9.31 -31.10
C LEU A 655 -4.62 8.03 -30.67
N LEU A 656 -3.88 7.03 -30.19
CA LEU A 656 -4.42 5.72 -29.79
C LEU A 656 -5.17 5.75 -28.44
N SER A 657 -5.16 6.90 -27.75
CA SER A 657 -5.75 7.08 -26.42
C SER A 657 -7.04 7.92 -26.41
N ASN A 658 -7.34 8.68 -27.47
CA ASN A 658 -8.44 9.65 -27.52
C ASN A 658 -9.86 9.06 -27.37
N GLU A 659 -10.03 7.75 -27.51
CA GLU A 659 -11.33 7.09 -27.40
C GLU A 659 -11.53 6.34 -26.06
N LYS A 660 -10.56 6.37 -25.14
CA LYS A 660 -10.61 5.59 -23.90
C LYS A 660 -11.05 6.43 -22.70
N PRO A 661 -11.94 5.92 -21.84
CA PRO A 661 -12.44 6.66 -20.68
C PRO A 661 -11.28 7.04 -19.76
N THR A 662 -11.20 8.33 -19.42
CA THR A 662 -10.21 8.84 -18.46
C THR A 662 -10.86 8.95 -17.10
N ILE A 663 -10.20 8.39 -16.09
CA ILE A 663 -10.57 8.61 -14.70
C ILE A 663 -10.31 10.09 -14.37
N SER A 664 -11.33 10.82 -13.88
CA SER A 664 -11.18 12.24 -13.53
C SER A 664 -10.00 12.45 -12.59
N SER A 665 -9.13 13.38 -12.95
CA SER A 665 -7.91 13.73 -12.23
C SER A 665 -8.17 14.44 -10.89
N ASP A 666 -9.40 14.93 -10.68
CA ASP A 666 -9.85 15.63 -9.48
C ASP A 666 -10.70 14.74 -8.55
N ARG A 667 -10.25 14.55 -7.31
CA ARG A 667 -10.96 13.78 -6.28
C ARG A 667 -12.24 14.50 -5.81
N LEU A 668 -12.27 15.83 -5.88
CA LEU A 668 -13.41 16.65 -5.46
C LEU A 668 -14.60 16.50 -6.43
N ARG A 669 -14.33 16.45 -7.75
CA ARG A 669 -15.38 16.26 -8.76
C ARG A 669 -16.11 14.93 -8.62
N ARG A 670 -15.42 13.84 -8.23
CA ARG A 670 -16.06 12.54 -7.91
C ARG A 670 -16.97 12.60 -6.68
N PHE A 671 -16.70 13.50 -5.74
CA PHE A 671 -17.54 13.71 -4.57
C PHE A 671 -18.70 14.68 -4.85
N MET A 672 -18.54 15.62 -5.78
CA MET A 672 -19.54 16.65 -6.10
C MET A 672 -20.59 16.21 -7.13
N THR A 673 -20.31 15.23 -7.99
CA THR A 673 -21.33 14.68 -8.91
C THR A 673 -22.50 13.98 -8.21
N ASN A 674 -22.37 13.65 -6.91
CA ASN A 674 -23.45 13.08 -6.10
C ASN A 674 -24.42 14.13 -5.49
N ARG A 675 -24.59 15.30 -6.13
CA ARG A 675 -25.54 16.35 -5.72
C ARG A 675 -26.55 16.73 -6.81
N LYS A 676 -27.06 15.74 -7.53
CA LYS A 676 -28.39 15.70 -8.16
C LYS A 676 -28.73 14.20 -8.18
N THR A 677 -29.74 13.65 -7.52
CA THR A 677 -31.07 14.08 -7.11
C THR A 677 -31.38 13.66 -5.68
#